data_AF-A0A2D6HXV5-F1
#
_entry.id   AF-A0A2D6HXV5-F1
#
_cell.length_a   1.000
_cell.length_b   1.000
_cell.length_c   1.000
_cell.angle_alpha   90.00
_cell.angle_beta   90.00
_cell.angle_gamma   90.00
#
_symmetry.space_group_name_H-M   'P 1'
#
loop_
_entity.id
_entity.type
_entity.pdbx_description
1 polymer ?
#
loop_
_entity_poly.entity_id
_entity_poly.type
_entity_poly.pdbx_seq_one_letter_code
_entity_poly.pdbx_strand_id
1 'polypeptide(L)'
;MRKDLPPRYYLTHFHEFLRFFDGASGHLLTEQANTFITRFCALDEDKQCIVVRAANRKYAVIDRSQFNYAEISLPQQQIDSLIESGWFGDLSHASVQDMAGVLTKDAIIELMATYGSTQGLSALTKSKLVERLRQEIALHGWPDRFSLDHYLVCLFDNALRFLLFVYFGNTKSRLNQFSMRDLGVMRTRSDSVGNSARFDSKEDTEAAWFYADRYSKLAYYDQAALLGVAKLPFPDVQSVSAAFYRDQFIYALGMKLMEFDKLKALDILKLAQSDKAKEKWLRETYKAGDTDAVKQHLEHIIDNPQSDTLLAFAEDFYARKYHKKRTSTVTDMLRNASKSLDIDVSQNQQVERGVLAYYARQGVQGWRTENRLWRSLFGLTFWQQLYEEDTLVTEFDRRPLSLKQNNFYTKFENSIESLLTALNSKQKLRHHIHKMATQHYGKVNSLFMWSSGLLAPLDALITHGELPTIFNLLRMMSRDFENLRDGFPDIMVLDNTLRFEEIKAPGDQLRRNQLVSIQRLQQAGFEVAVTTVNWVRDPAQPYVVVDIETTGGNNSYNRITEIGMVKLVAGEEIAQYQTLINPMRRIPNNITRLTGISDEMVASAPVFADVAEDINAFTEDAVFVAHNVNFDYGFIKQEFARLEHTYRRPKMCTVREMRRTYPGLTSYSLANLTQHFDIKMERHHRALSDAKAAAELLKLAFEKDDESST
;
A
#
# COMPACT_ATOMS: atom_id res chain seq x y z
N MET A 1 3.11 9.84 -27.52
CA MET A 1 1.89 10.11 -28.30
C MET A 1 0.70 9.66 -27.44
N ARG A 2 -0.15 10.58 -26.96
CA ARG A 2 -1.36 10.18 -26.21
C ARG A 2 -2.28 9.49 -27.21
N LYS A 3 -2.71 8.25 -26.92
CA LYS A 3 -3.74 7.58 -27.71
C LYS A 3 -5.06 8.28 -27.43
N ASP A 4 -5.69 8.84 -28.46
CA ASP A 4 -7.04 9.35 -28.35
C ASP A 4 -8.04 8.20 -28.58
N LEU A 5 -9.06 8.11 -27.73
CA LEU A 5 -10.11 7.10 -27.84
C LEU A 5 -11.28 7.65 -28.69
N PRO A 6 -11.94 6.82 -29.51
CA PRO A 6 -13.05 7.26 -30.38
C PRO A 6 -14.27 7.72 -29.55
N PRO A 7 -15.14 8.61 -30.06
CA PRO A 7 -16.23 9.23 -29.28
C PRO A 7 -17.13 8.26 -28.50
N ARG A 8 -17.44 7.07 -29.04
CA ARG A 8 -18.30 6.04 -28.42
C ARG A 8 -17.51 4.86 -27.81
N TYR A 9 -16.22 5.02 -27.52
CA TYR A 9 -15.36 3.93 -27.01
C TYR A 9 -15.94 3.20 -25.80
N TYR A 10 -16.63 3.92 -24.92
CA TYR A 10 -17.20 3.38 -23.69
C TYR A 10 -18.34 2.39 -23.96
N LEU A 11 -19.08 2.56 -25.06
CA LEU A 11 -20.11 1.62 -25.50
C LEU A 11 -19.47 0.33 -26.01
N THR A 12 -18.37 0.44 -26.76
CA THR A 12 -17.56 -0.72 -27.18
C THR A 12 -17.05 -1.51 -25.98
N HIS A 13 -16.50 -0.83 -24.96
CA HIS A 13 -16.07 -1.45 -23.70
C HIS A 13 -17.23 -2.11 -22.96
N PHE A 14 -18.42 -1.51 -22.97
CA PHE A 14 -19.59 -2.09 -22.33
C PHE A 14 -20.05 -3.37 -23.03
N HIS A 15 -20.08 -3.40 -24.37
CA HIS A 15 -20.37 -4.64 -25.10
C HIS A 15 -19.29 -5.70 -24.91
N GLU A 16 -18.02 -5.30 -24.81
CA GLU A 16 -16.92 -6.21 -24.45
C GLU A 16 -17.14 -6.82 -23.06
N PHE A 17 -17.53 -6.00 -22.08
CA PHE A 17 -17.91 -6.44 -20.74
C PHE A 17 -19.11 -7.39 -20.76
N LEU A 18 -20.17 -7.09 -21.51
CA LEU A 18 -21.35 -7.95 -21.58
C LEU A 18 -21.07 -9.31 -22.22
N ARG A 19 -20.21 -9.36 -23.25
CA ARG A 19 -19.79 -10.61 -23.92
C ARG A 19 -19.16 -11.64 -22.98
N PHE A 20 -18.65 -11.21 -21.82
CA PHE A 20 -18.18 -12.13 -20.79
C PHE A 20 -19.27 -13.09 -20.29
N PHE A 21 -20.53 -12.66 -20.30
CA PHE A 21 -21.65 -13.45 -19.80
C PHE A 21 -22.24 -14.40 -20.86
N ASP A 22 -21.81 -14.31 -22.12
CA ASP A 22 -22.19 -15.26 -23.17
C ASP A 22 -21.49 -16.63 -23.00
N GLY A 23 -20.40 -16.66 -22.21
CA GLY A 23 -19.57 -17.84 -21.97
C GLY A 23 -19.89 -18.57 -20.66
N ALA A 24 -18.85 -19.10 -20.01
CA ALA A 24 -18.97 -19.91 -18.80
C ALA A 24 -19.67 -19.20 -17.63
N SER A 25 -19.71 -17.86 -17.60
CA SER A 25 -20.33 -17.10 -16.50
C SER A 25 -21.85 -16.86 -16.67
N GLY A 26 -22.46 -17.22 -17.80
CA GLY A 26 -23.88 -16.94 -18.07
C GLY A 26 -24.84 -17.62 -17.08
N HIS A 27 -24.52 -18.85 -16.66
CA HIS A 27 -25.35 -19.60 -15.70
C HIS A 27 -25.34 -19.03 -14.27
N LEU A 28 -24.43 -18.09 -13.97
CA LEU A 28 -24.34 -17.44 -12.66
C LEU A 28 -25.31 -16.26 -12.51
N LEU A 29 -26.00 -15.86 -13.59
CA LEU A 29 -26.80 -14.65 -13.61
C LEU A 29 -28.12 -14.77 -12.84
N THR A 30 -28.42 -13.72 -12.08
CA THR A 30 -29.75 -13.51 -11.50
C THR A 30 -30.77 -13.17 -12.59
N GLU A 31 -32.06 -13.34 -12.30
CA GLU A 31 -33.14 -12.93 -13.21
C GLU A 31 -33.08 -11.43 -13.52
N GLN A 32 -32.77 -10.61 -12.51
CA GLN A 32 -32.62 -9.16 -12.66
C GLN A 32 -31.46 -8.81 -13.61
N ALA A 33 -30.33 -9.51 -13.49
CA ALA A 33 -29.17 -9.31 -14.35
C ALA A 33 -29.45 -9.74 -15.81
N ASN A 34 -30.10 -10.88 -16.01
CA ASN A 34 -30.54 -11.33 -17.34
C ASN A 34 -31.52 -10.33 -17.98
N THR A 35 -32.50 -9.86 -17.21
CA THR A 35 -33.47 -8.86 -17.67
C THR A 35 -32.78 -7.57 -18.08
N PHE A 36 -31.78 -7.11 -17.32
CA PHE A 36 -30.98 -5.94 -17.68
C PHE A 36 -30.26 -6.12 -19.02
N ILE A 37 -29.55 -7.24 -19.22
CA ILE A 37 -28.80 -7.50 -20.46
C ILE A 37 -29.75 -7.53 -21.66
N THR A 38 -30.86 -8.28 -21.56
CA THR A 38 -31.85 -8.39 -22.64
C THR A 38 -32.46 -7.03 -22.97
N ARG A 39 -32.86 -6.24 -21.96
CA ARG A 39 -33.42 -4.90 -22.17
C ARG A 39 -32.38 -3.96 -22.78
N PHE A 40 -31.12 -4.01 -22.34
CA PHE A 40 -30.05 -3.16 -22.86
C PHE A 40 -29.78 -3.44 -24.35
N CYS A 41 -29.68 -4.72 -24.72
CA CYS A 41 -29.44 -5.13 -26.10
C CYS A 41 -30.60 -4.79 -27.05
N ALA A 42 -31.81 -4.59 -26.52
CA ALA A 42 -32.98 -4.18 -27.30
C ALA A 42 -33.07 -2.65 -27.55
N LEU A 43 -32.25 -1.84 -26.87
CA LEU A 43 -32.20 -0.39 -27.09
C LEU A 43 -31.46 -0.04 -28.39
N ASP A 44 -31.83 1.07 -29.02
CA ASP A 44 -30.99 1.70 -30.04
C ASP A 44 -29.70 2.28 -29.46
N GLU A 45 -28.73 2.56 -30.34
CA GLU A 45 -27.37 2.92 -29.96
C GLU A 45 -27.27 4.22 -29.14
N ASP A 46 -28.13 5.22 -29.41
CA ASP A 46 -28.13 6.49 -28.69
C ASP A 46 -28.64 6.29 -27.25
N LYS A 47 -29.69 5.49 -27.07
CA LYS A 47 -30.18 5.10 -25.74
C LYS A 47 -29.17 4.24 -24.99
N GLN A 48 -28.50 3.30 -25.66
CA GLN A 48 -27.41 2.53 -25.08
C GLN A 48 -26.29 3.45 -24.59
N CYS A 49 -25.91 4.46 -25.37
CA CYS A 49 -24.90 5.43 -24.97
C CYS A 49 -25.26 6.13 -23.65
N ILE A 50 -26.51 6.56 -23.49
CA ILE A 50 -26.97 7.23 -22.26
C ILE A 50 -26.89 6.30 -21.06
N VAL A 51 -27.39 5.07 -21.20
CA VAL A 51 -27.32 4.05 -20.14
C VAL A 51 -25.87 3.77 -19.75
N VAL A 52 -24.96 3.61 -20.71
CA VAL A 52 -23.53 3.35 -20.41
C VAL A 52 -22.83 4.56 -19.81
N ARG A 53 -23.16 5.78 -20.25
CA ARG A 53 -22.65 7.02 -19.63
C ARG A 53 -23.10 7.12 -18.17
N ALA A 54 -24.34 6.75 -17.86
CA ALA A 54 -24.86 6.69 -16.50
C ALA A 54 -24.19 5.58 -15.68
N ALA A 55 -24.05 4.38 -16.25
CA ALA A 55 -23.37 3.22 -15.65
C ALA A 55 -21.90 3.50 -15.26
N ASN A 56 -21.23 4.38 -16.00
CA ASN A 56 -19.85 4.78 -15.73
C ASN A 56 -19.70 5.82 -14.60
N ARG A 57 -20.80 6.39 -14.10
CA ARG A 57 -20.77 7.31 -12.95
C ARG A 57 -20.56 6.53 -11.66
N LYS A 58 -20.07 7.24 -10.64
CA LYS A 58 -19.72 6.63 -9.35
C LYS A 58 -20.96 6.21 -8.54
N TYR A 59 -22.04 6.95 -8.68
CA TYR A 59 -23.28 6.84 -7.91
C TYR A 59 -24.45 6.55 -8.84
N ALA A 60 -25.51 5.94 -8.31
CA ALA A 60 -26.71 5.59 -9.07
C ALA A 60 -27.56 6.81 -9.47
N VAL A 61 -27.37 7.95 -8.79
CA VAL A 61 -28.04 9.22 -9.12
C VAL A 61 -27.23 9.96 -10.19
N ILE A 62 -27.90 10.51 -11.19
CA ILE A 62 -27.29 11.37 -12.19
C ILE A 62 -28.03 12.71 -12.26
N ASP A 63 -27.31 13.75 -12.66
CA ASP A 63 -27.89 15.06 -12.99
C ASP A 63 -28.13 15.09 -14.51
N ARG A 64 -29.42 15.05 -14.90
CA ARG A 64 -29.90 15.06 -16.28
C ARG A 64 -29.35 16.24 -17.09
N SER A 65 -29.16 17.40 -16.45
CA SER A 65 -28.65 18.60 -17.13
C SER A 65 -27.22 18.42 -17.66
N GLN A 66 -26.46 17.48 -17.07
CA GLN A 66 -25.09 17.17 -17.45
C GLN A 66 -25.00 16.11 -18.57
N PHE A 67 -26.13 15.58 -19.03
CA PHE A 67 -26.18 14.54 -20.06
C PHE A 67 -26.47 15.12 -21.45
N ASN A 68 -25.59 16.01 -21.90
CA ASN A 68 -25.62 16.59 -23.25
C ASN A 68 -24.31 16.26 -23.96
N TYR A 69 -24.29 15.14 -24.68
CA TYR A 69 -23.11 14.61 -25.36
C TYR A 69 -23.25 14.79 -26.88
N ALA A 70 -22.20 15.30 -27.53
CA ALA A 70 -22.23 15.63 -28.95
C ALA A 70 -22.41 14.39 -29.84
N GLU A 71 -21.99 13.23 -29.36
CA GLU A 71 -22.12 11.95 -30.05
C GLU A 71 -23.52 11.31 -29.95
N ILE A 72 -24.50 11.92 -29.26
CA ILE A 72 -25.84 11.35 -29.05
C ILE A 72 -26.88 12.27 -29.69
N SER A 73 -27.79 11.73 -30.50
CA SER A 73 -28.83 12.52 -31.16
C SER A 73 -29.96 12.83 -30.18
N LEU A 74 -30.27 14.13 -30.03
CA LEU A 74 -31.38 14.63 -29.20
C LEU A 74 -31.39 14.01 -27.78
N PRO A 75 -30.29 14.12 -27.00
CA PRO A 75 -30.06 13.31 -25.79
C PRO A 75 -31.15 13.45 -24.73
N GLN A 76 -31.76 14.64 -24.61
CA GLN A 76 -32.84 14.88 -23.66
C GLN A 76 -34.12 14.11 -24.01
N GLN A 77 -34.48 14.00 -25.30
CA GLN A 77 -35.65 13.22 -25.74
C GLN A 77 -35.41 11.72 -25.57
N GLN A 78 -34.16 11.27 -25.79
CA GLN A 78 -33.77 9.88 -25.54
C GLN A 78 -33.89 9.54 -24.04
N ILE A 79 -33.54 10.48 -23.14
CA ILE A 79 -33.72 10.32 -21.69
C ILE A 79 -35.20 10.21 -21.34
N ASP A 80 -36.08 11.03 -21.92
CA ASP A 80 -37.53 10.96 -21.66
C ASP A 80 -38.08 9.56 -21.99
N SER A 81 -37.71 9.01 -23.16
CA SER A 81 -38.08 7.64 -23.55
C SER A 81 -37.50 6.57 -22.60
N LEU A 82 -36.30 6.79 -22.05
CA LEU A 82 -35.70 5.88 -21.06
C LEU A 82 -36.39 5.95 -19.69
N ILE A 83 -36.93 7.11 -19.30
CA ILE A 83 -37.77 7.26 -18.10
C ILE A 83 -39.07 6.48 -18.29
N GLU A 84 -39.77 6.70 -19.41
CA GLU A 84 -41.03 6.01 -19.73
C GLU A 84 -40.88 4.48 -19.77
N SER A 85 -39.74 4.00 -20.26
CA SER A 85 -39.42 2.58 -20.32
C SER A 85 -38.79 2.03 -19.03
N GLY A 86 -38.71 2.81 -17.95
CA GLY A 86 -38.32 2.37 -16.62
C GLY A 86 -36.82 2.05 -16.47
N TRP A 87 -35.95 2.82 -17.12
CA TRP A 87 -34.50 2.79 -16.87
C TRP A 87 -34.08 3.77 -15.78
N PHE A 88 -34.80 4.89 -15.68
CA PHE A 88 -34.57 5.95 -14.73
C PHE A 88 -35.83 6.20 -13.89
N GLY A 89 -35.64 6.44 -12.60
CA GLY A 89 -36.68 6.86 -11.67
C GLY A 89 -36.31 8.17 -10.96
N ASP A 90 -37.19 8.63 -10.08
CA ASP A 90 -36.94 9.79 -9.24
C ASP A 90 -36.04 9.48 -8.03
N LEU A 91 -35.67 10.52 -7.27
CA LEU A 91 -34.84 10.37 -6.07
C LEU A 91 -35.46 9.53 -4.95
N SER A 92 -36.75 9.20 -4.98
CA SER A 92 -37.34 8.31 -3.96
C SER A 92 -36.75 6.90 -4.00
N HIS A 93 -36.14 6.54 -5.14
CA HIS A 93 -35.42 5.29 -5.34
C HIS A 93 -33.93 5.37 -4.93
N ALA A 94 -33.42 6.55 -4.59
CA ALA A 94 -32.00 6.75 -4.29
C ALA A 94 -31.64 6.28 -2.87
N SER A 95 -30.45 5.69 -2.73
CA SER A 95 -29.88 5.48 -1.40
C SER A 95 -29.33 6.78 -0.81
N VAL A 96 -29.24 6.85 0.52
CA VAL A 96 -28.55 7.93 1.26
C VAL A 96 -27.15 8.18 0.70
N GLN A 97 -26.44 7.11 0.36
CA GLN A 97 -25.09 7.18 -0.18
C GLN A 97 -25.06 7.84 -1.56
N ASP A 98 -25.99 7.49 -2.45
CA ASP A 98 -26.05 8.07 -3.79
C ASP A 98 -26.49 9.54 -3.72
N MET A 99 -27.45 9.86 -2.84
CA MET A 99 -27.85 11.25 -2.60
C MET A 99 -26.69 12.09 -2.08
N ALA A 100 -25.97 11.59 -1.06
CA ALA A 100 -24.78 12.24 -0.51
C ALA A 100 -23.64 12.35 -1.54
N GLY A 101 -23.59 11.44 -2.51
CA GLY A 101 -22.60 11.45 -3.58
C GLY A 101 -22.82 12.56 -4.60
N VAL A 102 -24.08 12.84 -4.94
CA VAL A 102 -24.43 13.61 -6.15
C VAL A 102 -25.02 14.97 -5.84
N LEU A 103 -25.96 15.07 -4.89
CA LEU A 103 -26.60 16.36 -4.59
C LEU A 103 -25.57 17.33 -4.01
N THR A 104 -25.62 18.61 -4.39
CA THR A 104 -24.76 19.62 -3.76
C THR A 104 -25.22 19.90 -2.32
N LYS A 105 -24.36 20.53 -1.51
CA LYS A 105 -24.77 20.94 -0.15
C LYS A 105 -25.95 21.90 -0.20
N ASP A 106 -25.94 22.81 -1.18
CA ASP A 106 -27.01 23.80 -1.37
C ASP A 106 -28.32 23.13 -1.79
N ALA A 107 -28.27 22.16 -2.72
CA ALA A 107 -29.46 21.40 -3.12
C ALA A 107 -30.08 20.62 -1.93
N ILE A 108 -29.26 20.11 -1.01
CA ILE A 108 -29.76 19.45 0.21
C ILE A 108 -30.41 20.47 1.15
N ILE A 109 -29.81 21.66 1.34
CA ILE A 109 -30.37 22.70 2.19
C ILE A 109 -31.69 23.22 1.61
N GLU A 110 -31.77 23.37 0.29
CA GLU A 110 -32.98 23.78 -0.42
C GLU A 110 -34.10 22.74 -0.26
N LEU A 111 -33.79 21.45 -0.41
CA LEU A 111 -34.70 20.35 -0.07
C LEU A 111 -35.13 20.38 1.40
N MET A 112 -34.21 20.67 2.32
CA MET A 112 -34.55 20.74 3.74
C MET A 112 -35.44 21.95 4.07
N ALA A 113 -35.36 23.04 3.30
CA ALA A 113 -36.17 24.24 3.49
C ALA A 113 -37.68 23.96 3.32
N THR A 114 -38.05 22.93 2.55
CA THR A 114 -39.47 22.56 2.38
C THR A 114 -40.07 21.94 3.63
N TYR A 115 -39.24 21.45 4.56
CA TYR A 115 -39.68 20.85 5.83
C TYR A 115 -39.65 21.84 7.01
N GLY A 116 -39.08 23.04 6.84
CA GLY A 116 -39.05 24.07 7.88
C GLY A 116 -37.82 24.98 7.84
N SER A 117 -37.42 25.46 9.02
CA SER A 117 -36.33 26.45 9.16
C SER A 117 -34.99 25.89 8.69
N THR A 118 -34.27 26.68 7.90
CA THR A 118 -32.90 26.37 7.42
C THR A 118 -31.80 26.87 8.36
N GLN A 119 -32.17 27.45 9.51
CA GLN A 119 -31.21 28.03 10.44
C GLN A 119 -30.23 26.98 10.97
N GLY A 120 -28.93 27.23 10.80
CA GLY A 120 -27.86 26.33 11.25
C GLY A 120 -27.51 25.18 10.29
N LEU A 121 -28.30 24.93 9.24
CA LEU A 121 -28.02 23.87 8.27
C LEU A 121 -26.74 24.12 7.47
N SER A 122 -26.45 25.37 7.12
CA SER A 122 -25.24 25.75 6.39
C SER A 122 -23.95 25.47 7.18
N ALA A 123 -24.00 25.36 8.51
CA ALA A 123 -22.86 25.00 9.34
C ALA A 123 -22.59 23.48 9.38
N LEU A 124 -23.57 22.65 9.00
CA LEU A 124 -23.44 21.19 9.04
C LEU A 124 -22.59 20.66 7.89
N THR A 125 -21.99 19.49 8.10
CA THR A 125 -21.32 18.74 7.04
C THR A 125 -22.35 18.10 6.12
N LYS A 126 -21.98 17.86 4.86
CA LYS A 126 -22.86 17.21 3.86
C LYS A 126 -23.44 15.89 4.37
N SER A 127 -22.63 15.07 5.03
CA SER A 127 -23.07 13.80 5.60
C SER A 127 -24.19 13.96 6.64
N LYS A 128 -24.03 14.91 7.59
CA LYS A 128 -25.05 15.20 8.60
C LYS A 128 -26.33 15.76 7.99
N LEU A 129 -26.20 16.58 6.93
CA LEU A 129 -27.35 17.13 6.21
C LEU A 129 -28.16 16.05 5.50
N VAL A 130 -27.51 15.09 4.84
CA VAL A 130 -28.21 14.00 4.16
C VAL A 130 -28.93 13.10 5.17
N GLU A 131 -28.29 12.80 6.31
CA GLU A 131 -28.94 12.02 7.36
C GLU A 131 -30.18 12.74 7.92
N ARG A 132 -30.07 14.06 8.14
CA ARG A 132 -31.22 14.84 8.59
C ARG A 132 -32.33 14.90 7.55
N LEU A 133 -31.99 15.13 6.28
CA LEU A 133 -32.94 15.09 5.18
C LEU A 133 -33.68 13.75 5.13
N ARG A 134 -32.99 12.63 5.33
CA ARG A 134 -33.60 11.29 5.37
C ARG A 134 -34.62 11.16 6.50
N GLN A 135 -34.32 11.71 7.68
CA GLN A 135 -35.24 11.69 8.81
C GLN A 135 -36.51 12.48 8.51
N GLU A 136 -36.38 13.67 7.92
CA GLU A 136 -37.54 14.48 7.53
C GLU A 136 -38.38 13.78 6.46
N ILE A 137 -37.74 13.18 5.43
CA ILE A 137 -38.44 12.39 4.41
C ILE A 137 -39.17 11.19 5.04
N ALA A 138 -38.56 10.50 6.00
CA ALA A 138 -39.19 9.36 6.67
C ALA A 138 -40.41 9.75 7.52
N LEU A 139 -40.39 10.96 8.10
CA LEU A 139 -41.47 11.49 8.93
C LEU A 139 -42.61 12.11 8.11
N HIS A 140 -42.28 12.80 7.03
CA HIS A 140 -43.19 13.71 6.34
C HIS A 140 -43.42 13.35 4.86
N GLY A 141 -42.70 12.37 4.31
CA GLY A 141 -42.70 12.05 2.89
C GLY A 141 -41.84 13.01 2.06
N TRP A 142 -41.77 12.79 0.75
CA TRP A 142 -41.10 13.71 -0.19
C TRP A 142 -41.90 15.00 -0.37
N PRO A 143 -41.25 16.17 -0.60
CA PRO A 143 -41.94 17.44 -0.69
C PRO A 143 -42.53 17.68 -2.09
N ASP A 144 -43.73 18.26 -2.16
CA ASP A 144 -44.45 18.49 -3.43
C ASP A 144 -43.82 19.56 -4.35
N ARG A 145 -43.00 20.48 -3.82
CA ARG A 145 -42.58 21.72 -4.50
C ARG A 145 -41.10 21.79 -4.88
N PHE A 146 -40.40 20.66 -4.98
CA PHE A 146 -39.02 20.64 -5.45
C PHE A 146 -38.93 19.83 -6.76
N SER A 147 -38.49 20.45 -7.86
CA SER A 147 -38.34 19.78 -9.16
C SER A 147 -37.14 18.83 -9.10
N LEU A 148 -37.43 17.61 -8.64
CA LEU A 148 -36.54 16.46 -8.68
C LEU A 148 -36.38 15.88 -10.11
N ASP A 149 -37.07 16.46 -11.09
CA ASP A 149 -37.07 16.03 -12.50
C ASP A 149 -35.67 16.03 -13.13
N HIS A 150 -34.76 16.83 -12.57
CA HIS A 150 -33.37 16.93 -13.01
C HIS A 150 -32.48 15.81 -12.47
N TYR A 151 -32.83 15.18 -11.35
CA TYR A 151 -32.02 14.11 -10.75
C TYR A 151 -32.66 12.75 -11.00
N LEU A 152 -31.99 11.93 -11.80
CA LEU A 152 -32.48 10.62 -12.21
C LEU A 152 -31.74 9.52 -11.48
N VAL A 153 -32.48 8.54 -10.95
CA VAL A 153 -31.93 7.35 -10.31
C VAL A 153 -31.88 6.22 -11.34
N CYS A 154 -30.70 5.62 -11.53
CA CYS A 154 -30.51 4.45 -12.36
C CYS A 154 -31.17 3.22 -11.72
N LEU A 155 -32.36 2.84 -12.17
CA LEU A 155 -33.11 1.70 -11.63
C LEU A 155 -32.43 0.35 -11.91
N PHE A 156 -31.45 0.36 -12.81
CA PHE A 156 -30.61 -0.79 -13.16
C PHE A 156 -29.32 -0.91 -12.34
N ASP A 157 -29.00 0.03 -11.43
CA ASP A 157 -27.70 0.06 -10.73
C ASP A 157 -27.41 -1.23 -9.96
N ASN A 158 -28.41 -1.84 -9.31
CA ASN A 158 -28.23 -3.11 -8.60
C ASN A 158 -27.79 -4.25 -9.54
N ALA A 159 -28.50 -4.41 -10.66
CA ALA A 159 -28.15 -5.41 -11.69
C ALA A 159 -26.76 -5.17 -12.25
N LEU A 160 -26.42 -3.91 -12.55
CA LEU A 160 -25.10 -3.54 -13.05
C LEU A 160 -23.99 -3.82 -12.02
N ARG A 161 -24.18 -3.46 -10.76
CA ARG A 161 -23.18 -3.72 -9.71
C ARG A 161 -22.97 -5.21 -9.48
N PHE A 162 -24.03 -6.01 -9.57
CA PHE A 162 -23.93 -7.47 -9.56
C PHE A 162 -23.08 -7.96 -10.75
N LEU A 163 -23.37 -7.53 -11.98
CA LEU A 163 -22.58 -7.92 -13.16
C LEU A 163 -21.11 -7.50 -13.02
N LEU A 164 -20.84 -6.27 -12.57
CA LEU A 164 -19.47 -5.79 -12.33
C LEU A 164 -18.78 -6.62 -11.24
N PHE A 165 -19.51 -7.04 -10.21
CA PHE A 165 -18.99 -7.92 -9.17
C PHE A 165 -18.62 -9.30 -9.72
N VAL A 166 -19.46 -9.92 -10.53
CA VAL A 166 -19.15 -11.22 -11.16
C VAL A 166 -17.94 -11.09 -12.08
N TYR A 167 -17.86 -10.01 -12.86
CA TYR A 167 -16.75 -9.77 -13.78
C TYR A 167 -15.42 -9.47 -13.07
N PHE A 168 -15.40 -8.57 -12.07
CA PHE A 168 -14.15 -8.14 -11.41
C PHE A 168 -13.83 -8.89 -10.11
N GLY A 169 -14.77 -9.64 -9.55
CA GLY A 169 -14.64 -10.28 -8.25
C GLY A 169 -14.44 -9.30 -7.09
N ASN A 170 -14.99 -8.09 -7.21
CA ASN A 170 -14.99 -7.08 -6.13
C ASN A 170 -15.98 -5.95 -6.45
N THR A 171 -16.41 -5.22 -5.42
CA THR A 171 -17.42 -4.14 -5.55
C THR A 171 -16.82 -2.76 -5.89
N LYS A 172 -15.50 -2.64 -5.90
CA LYS A 172 -14.77 -1.37 -6.08
C LYS A 172 -14.42 -1.08 -7.54
N SER A 173 -14.21 -2.13 -8.32
CA SER A 173 -13.82 -2.03 -9.73
C SER A 173 -14.95 -1.47 -10.57
N ARG A 174 -14.57 -0.81 -11.68
CA ARG A 174 -15.44 -0.07 -12.58
C ARG A 174 -14.94 -0.25 -14.01
N LEU A 175 -15.80 0.08 -14.97
CA LEU A 175 -15.52 -0.04 -16.41
C LEU A 175 -14.41 0.89 -16.92
N ASN A 176 -13.99 1.90 -16.13
CA ASN A 176 -12.85 2.74 -16.47
C ASN A 176 -11.53 1.98 -16.63
N GLN A 177 -11.44 0.73 -16.14
CA GLN A 177 -10.27 -0.12 -16.34
C GLN A 177 -10.03 -0.46 -17.82
N PHE A 178 -11.09 -0.61 -18.63
CA PHE A 178 -10.97 -0.82 -20.08
C PHE A 178 -10.32 0.39 -20.76
N SER A 179 -10.72 1.61 -20.35
CA SER A 179 -10.11 2.84 -20.85
C SER A 179 -8.65 2.97 -20.42
N MET A 180 -8.33 2.65 -19.16
CA MET A 180 -6.94 2.66 -18.67
C MET A 180 -6.06 1.65 -19.41
N ARG A 181 -6.61 0.48 -19.79
CA ARG A 181 -5.94 -0.52 -20.62
C ARG A 181 -5.62 0.04 -22.00
N ASP A 182 -6.62 0.56 -22.70
CA ASP A 182 -6.46 1.00 -24.10
C ASP A 182 -5.55 2.22 -24.21
N LEU A 183 -5.54 3.09 -23.19
CA LEU A 183 -4.61 4.22 -23.05
C LEU A 183 -3.19 3.80 -22.67
N GLY A 184 -2.95 2.53 -22.33
CA GLY A 184 -1.63 2.00 -21.92
C GLY A 184 -1.22 2.38 -20.49
N VAL A 185 -2.13 2.94 -19.69
CA VAL A 185 -1.91 3.29 -18.27
C VAL A 185 -1.94 2.03 -17.40
N MET A 186 -2.80 1.07 -17.76
CA MET A 186 -2.90 -0.23 -17.09
C MET A 186 -2.48 -1.34 -18.05
N ARG A 187 -1.52 -2.15 -17.64
CA ARG A 187 -1.18 -3.38 -18.36
C ARG A 187 -2.08 -4.52 -17.86
N THR A 188 -2.60 -5.32 -18.78
CA THR A 188 -3.47 -6.49 -18.52
C THR A 188 -2.83 -7.77 -19.06
N ARG A 189 -3.47 -8.92 -18.85
CA ARG A 189 -3.03 -10.23 -19.36
C ARG A 189 -4.11 -10.88 -20.23
N SER A 190 -4.42 -10.27 -21.35
CA SER A 190 -5.39 -10.80 -22.34
C SER A 190 -5.09 -12.24 -22.75
N ASP A 191 -3.81 -12.57 -22.95
CA ASP A 191 -3.39 -13.87 -23.49
C ASP A 191 -3.52 -15.02 -22.48
N SER A 192 -3.88 -14.74 -21.22
CA SER A 192 -4.00 -15.73 -20.14
C SER A 192 -5.43 -15.88 -19.62
N VAL A 193 -6.41 -15.29 -20.31
CA VAL A 193 -7.84 -15.39 -19.95
C VAL A 193 -8.42 -16.70 -20.49
N GLY A 194 -8.96 -17.52 -19.58
CA GLY A 194 -9.68 -18.75 -19.93
C GLY A 194 -11.19 -18.53 -20.03
N ASN A 195 -11.91 -19.51 -20.56
CA ASN A 195 -13.38 -19.55 -20.46
C ASN A 195 -13.80 -20.21 -19.14
N SER A 196 -13.46 -19.57 -18.02
CA SER A 196 -13.78 -20.06 -16.67
C SER A 196 -14.72 -19.11 -15.94
N ALA A 197 -15.59 -19.68 -15.11
CA ALA A 197 -16.49 -18.94 -14.25
C ALA A 197 -15.77 -18.55 -12.94
N ARG A 198 -16.15 -17.41 -12.35
CA ARG A 198 -15.56 -16.94 -11.08
C ARG A 198 -16.07 -17.71 -9.86
N PHE A 199 -17.31 -18.17 -9.95
CA PHE A 199 -18.04 -18.87 -8.91
C PHE A 199 -18.55 -20.19 -9.48
N ASP A 200 -18.73 -21.17 -8.61
CA ASP A 200 -19.04 -22.54 -9.00
C ASP A 200 -20.54 -22.72 -9.34
N SER A 201 -21.42 -21.92 -8.72
CA SER A 201 -22.85 -21.95 -8.97
C SER A 201 -23.51 -20.58 -8.82
N LYS A 202 -24.77 -20.50 -9.27
CA LYS A 202 -25.61 -19.30 -9.10
C LYS A 202 -25.86 -18.98 -7.62
N GLU A 203 -26.16 -20.00 -6.81
CA GLU A 203 -26.43 -19.86 -5.38
C GLU A 203 -25.22 -19.26 -4.65
N ASP A 204 -24.02 -19.77 -4.94
CA ASP A 204 -22.77 -19.24 -4.38
C ASP A 204 -22.47 -17.82 -4.86
N THR A 205 -22.81 -17.49 -6.11
CA THR A 205 -22.67 -16.14 -6.65
C THR A 205 -23.58 -15.15 -5.93
N GLU A 206 -24.84 -15.54 -5.71
CA GLU A 206 -25.84 -14.74 -4.99
C GLU A 206 -25.46 -14.56 -3.52
N ALA A 207 -24.98 -15.62 -2.86
CA ALA A 207 -24.44 -15.55 -1.49
C ALA A 207 -23.23 -14.62 -1.42
N ALA A 208 -22.24 -14.78 -2.31
CA ALA A 208 -21.07 -13.92 -2.37
C ALA A 208 -21.45 -12.44 -2.59
N TRP A 209 -22.40 -12.18 -3.49
CA TRP A 209 -22.93 -10.84 -3.72
C TRP A 209 -23.64 -10.27 -2.49
N PHE A 210 -24.47 -11.06 -1.80
CA PHE A 210 -25.16 -10.65 -0.58
C PHE A 210 -24.18 -10.08 0.44
N TYR A 211 -23.06 -10.77 0.66
CA TYR A 211 -22.02 -10.37 1.61
C TYR A 211 -21.20 -9.18 1.11
N ALA A 212 -20.75 -9.21 -0.15
CA ALA A 212 -19.88 -8.18 -0.72
C ALA A 212 -20.58 -6.82 -0.85
N ASP A 213 -21.85 -6.81 -1.27
CA ASP A 213 -22.67 -5.60 -1.39
C ASP A 213 -22.88 -4.97 -0.01
N ARG A 214 -23.32 -5.75 0.99
CA ARG A 214 -23.53 -5.24 2.35
C ARG A 214 -22.26 -4.76 3.00
N TYR A 215 -21.15 -5.48 2.81
CA TYR A 215 -19.84 -5.04 3.28
C TYR A 215 -19.49 -3.64 2.75
N SER A 216 -19.77 -3.37 1.47
CA SER A 216 -19.51 -2.06 0.87
C SER A 216 -20.37 -0.92 1.46
N LYS A 217 -21.52 -1.26 2.04
CA LYS A 217 -22.49 -0.34 2.63
C LYS A 217 -22.33 -0.15 4.15
N LEU A 218 -21.61 -1.04 4.83
CA LEU A 218 -21.45 -1.03 6.30
C LEU A 218 -21.01 0.33 6.86
N ALA A 219 -20.15 1.07 6.14
CA ALA A 219 -19.67 2.38 6.60
C ALA A 219 -20.76 3.46 6.69
N TYR A 220 -21.91 3.23 6.06
CA TYR A 220 -23.04 4.17 5.98
C TYR A 220 -24.24 3.72 6.82
N TYR A 221 -24.17 2.54 7.45
CA TYR A 221 -25.25 2.07 8.31
C TYR A 221 -25.19 2.73 9.68
N ASP A 222 -26.33 3.28 10.10
CA ASP A 222 -26.57 3.67 11.47
C ASP A 222 -26.75 2.43 12.38
N GLN A 223 -26.90 2.65 13.69
CA GLN A 223 -27.04 1.56 14.67
C GLN A 223 -28.27 0.67 14.40
N ALA A 224 -29.40 1.26 13.99
CA ALA A 224 -30.62 0.51 13.73
C ALA A 224 -30.47 -0.37 12.47
N ALA A 225 -29.85 0.18 11.42
CA ALA A 225 -29.52 -0.55 10.20
C ALA A 225 -28.54 -1.70 10.46
N LEU A 226 -27.49 -1.48 11.28
CA LEU A 226 -26.55 -2.53 11.67
C LEU A 226 -27.25 -3.67 12.42
N LEU A 227 -28.12 -3.35 13.38
CA LEU A 227 -28.91 -4.35 14.11
C LEU A 227 -29.92 -5.07 13.20
N GLY A 228 -30.55 -4.35 12.26
CA GLY A 228 -31.45 -4.94 11.27
C GLY A 228 -30.73 -5.95 10.39
N VAL A 229 -29.55 -5.59 9.88
CA VAL A 229 -28.72 -6.48 9.06
C VAL A 229 -28.24 -7.69 9.85
N ALA A 230 -27.90 -7.54 11.13
CA ALA A 230 -27.48 -8.63 12.00
C ALA A 230 -28.61 -9.64 12.34
N LYS A 231 -29.87 -9.31 12.03
CA LYS A 231 -31.04 -10.20 12.20
C LYS A 231 -31.45 -10.92 10.91
N LEU A 232 -30.88 -10.56 9.77
CA LEU A 232 -31.20 -11.20 8.50
C LEU A 232 -30.71 -12.65 8.48
N PRO A 233 -31.41 -13.55 7.78
CA PRO A 233 -30.86 -14.87 7.46
C PRO A 233 -29.64 -14.68 6.55
N PHE A 234 -28.49 -15.20 6.98
CA PHE A 234 -27.26 -15.17 6.20
C PHE A 234 -27.25 -16.37 5.24
N PRO A 235 -27.07 -16.15 3.91
CA PRO A 235 -27.04 -17.25 2.95
C PRO A 235 -25.90 -18.23 3.23
N ASP A 236 -26.18 -19.52 3.10
CA ASP A 236 -25.15 -20.54 3.14
C ASP A 236 -24.17 -20.39 1.97
N VAL A 237 -22.94 -20.85 2.18
CA VAL A 237 -21.85 -20.80 1.20
C VAL A 237 -21.25 -22.18 1.04
N GLN A 238 -21.09 -22.64 -0.20
CA GLN A 238 -20.54 -23.97 -0.50
C GLN A 238 -19.10 -23.88 -0.99
N SER A 239 -18.78 -22.85 -1.79
CA SER A 239 -17.42 -22.64 -2.30
C SER A 239 -16.53 -21.79 -1.39
N VAL A 240 -15.22 -21.99 -1.57
CA VAL A 240 -14.17 -21.17 -0.94
C VAL A 240 -14.29 -19.70 -1.37
N SER A 241 -14.68 -19.43 -2.62
CA SER A 241 -14.95 -18.08 -3.14
C SER A 241 -16.01 -17.35 -2.33
N ALA A 242 -17.17 -17.97 -2.11
CA ALA A 242 -18.28 -17.35 -1.39
C ALA A 242 -17.96 -17.22 0.12
N ALA A 243 -17.32 -18.22 0.70
CA ALA A 243 -16.88 -18.20 2.11
C ALA A 243 -15.95 -17.03 2.44
N PHE A 244 -15.08 -16.64 1.50
CA PHE A 244 -14.22 -15.47 1.66
C PHE A 244 -15.02 -14.19 1.91
N TYR A 245 -16.06 -13.92 1.11
CA TYR A 245 -16.88 -12.70 1.28
C TYR A 245 -17.71 -12.75 2.57
N ARG A 246 -18.26 -13.92 2.91
CA ARG A 246 -18.96 -14.13 4.18
C ARG A 246 -18.07 -13.72 5.35
N ASP A 247 -16.88 -14.29 5.44
CA ASP A 247 -16.00 -14.05 6.59
C ASP A 247 -15.55 -12.58 6.69
N GLN A 248 -15.28 -11.92 5.55
CA GLN A 248 -15.00 -10.48 5.52
C GLN A 248 -16.16 -9.65 6.06
N PHE A 249 -17.38 -9.95 5.61
CA PHE A 249 -18.57 -9.25 6.03
C PHE A 249 -18.89 -9.47 7.51
N ILE A 250 -18.92 -10.72 7.96
CA ILE A 250 -19.23 -11.10 9.34
C ILE A 250 -18.24 -10.46 10.31
N TYR A 251 -16.94 -10.51 9.99
CA TYR A 251 -15.93 -9.85 10.82
C TYR A 251 -16.18 -8.35 10.93
N ALA A 252 -16.40 -7.66 9.80
CA ALA A 252 -16.59 -6.21 9.80
C ALA A 252 -17.89 -5.78 10.48
N LEU A 253 -18.98 -6.54 10.29
CA LEU A 253 -20.25 -6.31 10.98
C LEU A 253 -20.09 -6.50 12.50
N GLY A 254 -19.45 -7.59 12.92
CA GLY A 254 -19.16 -7.84 14.34
C GLY A 254 -18.31 -6.73 14.97
N MET A 255 -17.29 -6.25 14.26
CA MET A 255 -16.48 -5.11 14.72
C MET A 255 -17.29 -3.82 14.87
N LYS A 256 -18.23 -3.55 13.96
CA LYS A 256 -19.12 -2.38 14.04
C LYS A 256 -20.10 -2.47 15.20
N LEU A 257 -20.70 -3.63 15.41
CA LEU A 257 -21.61 -3.88 16.53
C LEU A 257 -20.89 -3.76 17.88
N MET A 258 -19.60 -4.14 17.94
CA MET A 258 -18.80 -4.07 19.16
C MET A 258 -18.73 -2.65 19.77
N GLU A 259 -18.95 -1.62 18.96
CA GLU A 259 -18.97 -0.22 19.40
C GLU A 259 -20.16 0.10 20.33
N PHE A 260 -21.28 -0.64 20.26
CA PHE A 260 -22.51 -0.33 21.02
C PHE A 260 -23.33 -1.53 21.53
N ASP A 261 -23.20 -2.72 20.94
CA ASP A 261 -23.85 -3.97 21.37
C ASP A 261 -22.86 -5.14 21.33
N LYS A 262 -22.17 -5.36 22.45
CA LYS A 262 -21.10 -6.36 22.56
C LYS A 262 -21.62 -7.80 22.47
N LEU A 263 -22.80 -8.10 23.02
CA LEU A 263 -23.33 -9.46 23.00
C LEU A 263 -23.67 -9.86 21.56
N LYS A 264 -24.41 -9.02 20.84
CA LYS A 264 -24.72 -9.28 19.43
C LYS A 264 -23.45 -9.33 18.58
N ALA A 265 -22.46 -8.47 18.86
CA ALA A 265 -21.18 -8.51 18.17
C ALA A 265 -20.45 -9.86 18.33
N LEU A 266 -20.45 -10.43 19.55
CA LEU A 266 -19.86 -11.75 19.80
C LEU A 266 -20.62 -12.87 19.10
N ASP A 267 -21.96 -12.84 19.10
CA ASP A 267 -22.78 -13.80 18.36
C ASP A 267 -22.43 -13.80 16.86
N ILE A 268 -22.31 -12.61 16.27
CA ILE A 268 -21.95 -12.46 14.86
C ILE A 268 -20.51 -12.93 14.60
N LEU A 269 -19.54 -12.51 15.41
CA LEU A 269 -18.14 -12.90 15.23
C LEU A 269 -17.94 -14.42 15.30
N LYS A 270 -18.75 -15.13 16.10
CA LYS A 270 -18.70 -16.59 16.22
C LYS A 270 -19.05 -17.33 14.93
N LEU A 271 -19.79 -16.69 14.01
CA LEU A 271 -20.18 -17.28 12.73
C LEU A 271 -19.05 -17.30 11.69
N ALA A 272 -18.04 -16.43 11.84
CA ALA A 272 -16.94 -16.33 10.89
C ALA A 272 -15.91 -17.45 11.09
N GLN A 273 -15.35 -17.94 9.98
CA GLN A 273 -14.32 -18.99 10.03
C GLN A 273 -12.88 -18.43 9.97
N SER A 274 -12.71 -17.18 9.58
CA SER A 274 -11.39 -16.53 9.53
C SER A 274 -10.70 -16.43 10.88
N ASP A 275 -9.37 -16.60 10.87
CA ASP A 275 -8.50 -16.49 12.05
C ASP A 275 -8.69 -15.18 12.81
N LYS A 276 -8.84 -14.07 12.07
CA LYS A 276 -9.02 -12.73 12.65
C LYS A 276 -10.30 -12.63 13.47
N ALA A 277 -11.39 -13.25 12.99
CA ALA A 277 -12.65 -13.25 13.71
C ALA A 277 -12.60 -14.14 14.95
N LYS A 278 -12.05 -15.35 14.82
CA LYS A 278 -11.88 -16.29 15.95
C LYS A 278 -11.01 -15.70 17.05
N GLU A 279 -9.87 -15.11 16.70
CA GLU A 279 -9.03 -14.41 17.66
C GLU A 279 -9.76 -13.26 18.34
N LYS A 280 -10.45 -12.42 17.56
CA LYS A 280 -11.18 -11.28 18.12
C LYS A 280 -12.27 -11.74 19.09
N TRP A 281 -13.03 -12.76 18.70
CA TRP A 281 -14.04 -13.38 19.54
C TRP A 281 -13.40 -13.88 20.85
N LEU A 282 -12.33 -14.68 20.80
CA LEU A 282 -11.65 -15.21 22.00
C LEU A 282 -11.18 -14.09 22.95
N ARG A 283 -10.59 -13.01 22.41
CA ARG A 283 -10.13 -11.89 23.23
C ARG A 283 -11.27 -11.14 23.92
N GLU A 284 -12.36 -10.89 23.21
CA GLU A 284 -13.48 -10.11 23.74
C GLU A 284 -14.38 -10.96 24.67
N THR A 285 -14.60 -12.24 24.36
CA THR A 285 -15.30 -13.19 25.24
C THR A 285 -14.56 -13.35 26.57
N TYR A 286 -13.22 -13.45 26.55
CA TYR A 286 -12.43 -13.50 27.79
C TYR A 286 -12.61 -12.22 28.63
N LYS A 287 -12.61 -11.05 28.00
CA LYS A 287 -12.85 -9.77 28.69
C LYS A 287 -14.27 -9.66 29.25
N ALA A 288 -15.23 -10.34 28.63
CA ALA A 288 -16.60 -10.42 29.11
C ALA A 288 -16.78 -11.35 30.33
N GLY A 289 -15.72 -12.07 30.72
CA GLY A 289 -15.69 -12.91 31.92
C GLY A 289 -16.00 -14.39 31.66
N ASP A 290 -16.31 -14.79 30.42
CA ASP A 290 -16.53 -16.20 30.07
C ASP A 290 -15.20 -16.90 29.79
N THR A 291 -14.47 -17.18 30.87
CA THR A 291 -13.12 -17.74 30.80
C THR A 291 -13.10 -19.22 30.45
N ASP A 292 -14.15 -19.96 30.78
CA ASP A 292 -14.19 -21.42 30.56
C ASP A 292 -14.49 -21.75 29.10
N ALA A 293 -15.45 -21.06 28.46
CA ALA A 293 -15.71 -21.26 27.04
C ALA A 293 -14.50 -20.87 26.18
N VAL A 294 -13.79 -19.79 26.55
CA VAL A 294 -12.55 -19.38 25.89
C VAL A 294 -11.47 -20.45 26.05
N LYS A 295 -11.32 -21.01 27.25
CA LYS A 295 -10.32 -22.06 27.51
C LYS A 295 -10.53 -23.27 26.61
N GLN A 296 -11.77 -23.77 26.55
CA GLN A 296 -12.13 -24.92 25.71
C GLN A 296 -11.88 -24.66 24.22
N HIS A 297 -12.20 -23.46 23.72
CA HIS A 297 -11.93 -23.12 22.33
C HIS A 297 -10.43 -22.99 22.02
N LEU A 298 -9.63 -22.47 22.96
CA LEU A 298 -8.17 -22.40 22.79
C LEU A 298 -7.55 -23.81 22.75
N GLU A 299 -7.94 -24.68 23.68
CA GLU A 299 -7.50 -26.09 23.71
C GLU A 299 -7.86 -26.78 22.39
N HIS A 300 -9.10 -26.62 21.91
CA HIS A 300 -9.51 -27.19 20.62
C HIS A 300 -8.67 -26.69 19.44
N ILE A 301 -8.34 -25.39 19.38
CA ILE A 301 -7.49 -24.82 18.33
C ILE A 301 -6.05 -25.36 18.43
N ILE A 302 -5.53 -25.53 19.64
CA ILE A 302 -4.18 -26.06 19.86
C ILE A 302 -4.10 -27.53 19.42
N ASP A 303 -5.11 -28.32 19.78
CA ASP A 303 -5.19 -29.73 19.43
C ASP A 303 -5.51 -29.95 17.94
N ASN A 304 -6.25 -29.02 17.31
CA ASN A 304 -6.71 -29.10 15.92
C ASN A 304 -6.47 -27.77 15.19
N PRO A 305 -5.21 -27.43 14.88
CA PRO A 305 -4.86 -26.14 14.31
C PRO A 305 -5.41 -25.98 12.89
N GLN A 306 -6.26 -24.98 12.70
CA GLN A 306 -6.83 -24.62 11.39
C GLN A 306 -5.86 -23.80 10.54
N SER A 307 -5.00 -23.03 11.21
CA SER A 307 -3.90 -22.28 10.59
C SER A 307 -2.80 -22.06 11.62
N ASP A 308 -1.59 -21.82 11.11
CA ASP A 308 -0.42 -21.56 11.95
C ASP A 308 -0.53 -20.22 12.68
N THR A 309 -1.14 -19.23 12.02
CA THR A 309 -1.39 -17.92 12.61
C THR A 309 -2.34 -18.03 13.79
N LEU A 310 -3.40 -18.82 13.67
CA LEU A 310 -4.38 -19.01 14.74
C LEU A 310 -3.80 -19.86 15.88
N LEU A 311 -3.03 -20.91 15.56
CA LEU A 311 -2.32 -21.74 16.55
C LEU A 311 -1.37 -20.90 17.40
N ALA A 312 -0.49 -20.11 16.78
CA ALA A 312 0.47 -19.27 17.49
C ALA A 312 -0.22 -18.27 18.45
N PHE A 313 -1.43 -17.81 18.10
CA PHE A 313 -2.24 -17.02 19.02
C PHE A 313 -2.82 -17.83 20.15
N ALA A 314 -3.40 -18.99 19.85
CA ALA A 314 -4.05 -19.80 20.85
C ALA A 314 -3.05 -20.20 21.93
N GLU A 315 -1.85 -20.66 21.55
CA GLU A 315 -0.77 -20.99 22.48
C GLU A 315 -0.33 -19.79 23.34
N ASP A 316 -0.04 -18.64 22.73
CA ASP A 316 0.38 -17.43 23.46
C ASP A 316 -0.71 -16.93 24.41
N PHE A 317 -1.95 -16.86 23.93
CA PHE A 317 -3.07 -16.36 24.71
C PHE A 317 -3.41 -17.31 25.85
N TYR A 318 -3.39 -18.62 25.60
CA TYR A 318 -3.61 -19.65 26.59
C TYR A 318 -2.54 -19.61 27.69
N ALA A 319 -1.25 -19.56 27.31
CA ALA A 319 -0.15 -19.47 28.27
C ALA A 319 -0.25 -18.22 29.16
N ARG A 320 -0.59 -17.06 28.58
CA ARG A 320 -0.70 -15.81 29.33
C ARG A 320 -1.91 -15.77 30.27
N LYS A 321 -3.04 -16.34 29.86
CA LYS A 321 -4.29 -16.27 30.63
C LYS A 321 -4.48 -17.39 31.64
N TYR A 322 -3.97 -18.59 31.36
CA TYR A 322 -4.22 -19.78 32.20
C TYR A 322 -2.95 -20.33 32.86
N HIS A 323 -1.74 -20.02 32.34
CA HIS A 323 -0.47 -20.48 32.91
C HIS A 323 0.38 -19.38 33.55
N LYS A 324 -0.20 -18.21 33.84
CA LYS A 324 0.47 -17.07 34.51
C LYS A 324 1.73 -16.56 33.80
N LYS A 325 1.93 -16.88 32.51
CA LYS A 325 3.02 -16.30 31.72
C LYS A 325 2.79 -14.79 31.56
N ARG A 326 3.77 -13.97 31.97
CA ARG A 326 3.63 -12.51 31.96
C ARG A 326 3.91 -11.88 30.59
N THR A 327 4.81 -12.47 29.82
CA THR A 327 5.29 -11.95 28.53
C THR A 327 4.73 -12.75 27.37
N SER A 328 4.62 -12.10 26.19
CA SER A 328 4.24 -12.80 24.96
C SER A 328 5.44 -13.50 24.33
N THR A 329 5.21 -14.53 23.50
CA THR A 329 6.29 -15.21 22.75
C THR A 329 7.12 -14.24 21.92
N VAL A 330 6.46 -13.25 21.30
CA VAL A 330 7.08 -12.17 20.54
C VAL A 330 8.01 -11.32 21.41
N THR A 331 7.59 -11.02 22.64
CA THR A 331 8.40 -10.28 23.61
C THR A 331 9.61 -11.09 24.09
N ASP A 332 9.42 -12.38 24.32
CA ASP A 332 10.50 -13.27 24.75
C ASP A 332 11.55 -13.41 23.65
N MET A 333 11.15 -13.55 22.39
CA MET A 333 12.08 -13.58 21.26
C MET A 333 12.90 -12.30 21.13
N LEU A 334 12.29 -11.14 21.35
CA LEU A 334 13.02 -9.87 21.30
C LEU A 334 13.99 -9.70 22.47
N ARG A 335 13.61 -10.16 23.69
CA ARG A 335 14.50 -10.12 24.86
C ARG A 335 15.66 -11.09 24.75
N ASN A 336 15.41 -12.23 24.11
CA ASN A 336 16.41 -13.23 23.81
C ASN A 336 17.01 -13.02 22.42
N ALA A 337 16.96 -11.78 21.90
CA ALA A 337 17.54 -11.44 20.61
C ALA A 337 18.99 -11.92 20.59
N SER A 338 19.33 -12.66 19.53
CA SER A 338 20.59 -13.39 19.48
C SER A 338 21.79 -12.46 19.29
N LYS A 339 21.54 -11.21 18.86
CA LYS A 339 22.57 -10.21 18.57
C LYS A 339 22.09 -8.81 18.90
N SER A 340 23.03 -7.99 19.34
CA SER A 340 22.90 -6.53 19.42
C SER A 340 24.04 -5.90 18.63
N LEU A 341 23.72 -4.96 17.73
CA LEU A 341 24.70 -4.24 16.91
C LEU A 341 24.67 -2.76 17.23
N ASP A 342 25.85 -2.18 17.34
CA ASP A 342 26.01 -0.75 17.49
C ASP A 342 26.09 -0.12 16.09
N ILE A 343 25.04 0.62 15.72
CA ILE A 343 24.91 1.25 14.41
C ILE A 343 24.88 2.75 14.61
N ASP A 344 25.61 3.46 13.75
CA ASP A 344 25.64 4.91 13.78
C ASP A 344 24.23 5.52 13.61
N VAL A 345 23.90 6.51 14.45
CA VAL A 345 22.59 7.17 14.50
C VAL A 345 22.19 7.80 13.17
N SER A 346 23.13 8.13 12.29
CA SER A 346 22.85 8.62 10.93
C SER A 346 22.06 7.61 10.08
N GLN A 347 22.09 6.33 10.43
CA GLN A 347 21.40 5.25 9.72
C GLN A 347 19.97 5.04 10.23
N ASN A 348 19.46 5.83 11.19
CA ASN A 348 18.16 5.62 11.81
C ASN A 348 16.94 5.64 10.86
N GLN A 349 17.09 6.22 9.66
CA GLN A 349 16.05 6.19 8.62
C GLN A 349 16.19 5.00 7.65
N GLN A 350 17.27 4.22 7.73
CA GLN A 350 17.60 3.11 6.84
C GLN A 350 18.38 2.03 7.60
N VAL A 351 17.82 1.56 8.70
CA VAL A 351 18.49 0.70 9.69
C VAL A 351 19.07 -0.55 9.05
N GLU A 352 18.31 -1.22 8.17
CA GLU A 352 18.74 -2.45 7.52
C GLU A 352 19.95 -2.21 6.59
N ARG A 353 20.03 -1.03 5.97
CA ARG A 353 21.18 -0.65 5.15
C ARG A 353 22.40 -0.36 6.03
N GLY A 354 22.19 0.29 7.18
CA GLY A 354 23.23 0.50 8.18
C GLY A 354 23.82 -0.81 8.68
N VAL A 355 22.95 -1.79 9.00
CA VAL A 355 23.37 -3.14 9.42
C VAL A 355 24.12 -3.88 8.30
N LEU A 356 23.66 -3.81 7.06
CA LEU A 356 24.38 -4.40 5.93
C LEU A 356 25.76 -3.74 5.70
N ALA A 357 25.87 -2.43 5.85
CA ALA A 357 27.14 -1.73 5.77
C ALA A 357 28.09 -2.13 6.92
N TYR A 358 27.55 -2.29 8.13
CA TYR A 358 28.30 -2.82 9.27
C TYR A 358 28.90 -4.21 8.96
N TYR A 359 28.11 -5.12 8.40
CA TYR A 359 28.59 -6.44 7.98
C TYR A 359 29.62 -6.36 6.84
N ALA A 360 29.38 -5.50 5.84
CA ALA A 360 30.29 -5.34 4.71
C ALA A 360 31.69 -4.89 5.15
N ARG A 361 31.80 -4.00 6.16
CA ARG A 361 33.08 -3.59 6.76
C ARG A 361 33.86 -4.73 7.42
N GLN A 362 33.18 -5.82 7.76
CA GLN A 362 33.77 -7.03 8.34
C GLN A 362 34.01 -8.12 7.29
N GLY A 363 33.82 -7.82 6.00
CA GLY A 363 33.93 -8.80 4.92
C GLY A 363 32.75 -9.77 4.84
N VAL A 364 31.67 -9.53 5.58
CA VAL A 364 30.46 -10.34 5.55
C VAL A 364 29.54 -9.83 4.43
N GLN A 365 29.10 -10.75 3.56
CA GLN A 365 28.16 -10.41 2.50
C GLN A 365 26.73 -10.42 3.03
N GLY A 366 25.91 -9.49 2.53
CA GLY A 366 24.50 -9.44 2.92
C GLY A 366 23.61 -8.81 1.86
N TRP A 367 22.34 -9.19 1.90
CA TRP A 367 21.31 -8.78 0.96
C TRP A 367 20.05 -8.37 1.71
N ARG A 368 19.37 -7.35 1.19
CA ARG A 368 18.00 -7.04 1.62
C ARG A 368 17.04 -8.04 1.00
N THR A 369 16.20 -8.64 1.82
CA THR A 369 15.31 -9.75 1.41
C THR A 369 13.86 -9.41 1.66
N GLU A 370 13.48 -9.27 2.93
CA GLU A 370 12.09 -9.12 3.39
C GLU A 370 11.16 -10.10 2.65
N ASN A 371 9.95 -9.63 2.33
CA ASN A 371 8.94 -10.39 1.60
C ASN A 371 9.33 -10.60 0.12
N ARG A 372 10.21 -9.76 -0.41
CA ARG A 372 10.51 -9.72 -1.85
C ARG A 372 11.23 -10.98 -2.30
N LEU A 373 12.23 -11.45 -1.53
CA LEU A 373 12.98 -12.66 -1.86
C LEU A 373 12.03 -13.84 -2.08
N TRP A 374 11.21 -14.12 -1.07
CA TRP A 374 10.34 -15.30 -1.06
C TRP A 374 9.20 -15.23 -2.06
N ARG A 375 8.56 -14.06 -2.21
CA ARG A 375 7.52 -13.88 -3.23
C ARG A 375 8.05 -13.99 -4.66
N SER A 376 9.30 -13.54 -4.89
CA SER A 376 9.94 -13.66 -6.19
C SER A 376 10.36 -15.10 -6.48
N LEU A 377 10.95 -15.78 -5.50
CA LEU A 377 11.30 -17.21 -5.61
C LEU A 377 10.05 -18.05 -5.90
N PHE A 378 8.99 -17.85 -5.12
CA PHE A 378 7.73 -18.56 -5.29
C PHE A 378 7.11 -18.30 -6.67
N GLY A 379 6.97 -17.02 -7.05
CA GLY A 379 6.36 -16.65 -8.32
C GLY A 379 7.14 -17.11 -9.54
N LEU A 380 8.48 -17.12 -9.49
CA LEU A 380 9.32 -17.61 -10.57
C LEU A 380 9.40 -19.14 -10.60
N THR A 381 9.38 -19.81 -9.44
CA THR A 381 9.36 -21.28 -9.39
C THR A 381 8.09 -21.80 -10.02
N PHE A 382 6.94 -21.29 -9.57
CA PHE A 382 5.63 -21.78 -9.97
C PHE A 382 4.96 -20.94 -11.06
N TRP A 383 5.75 -20.26 -11.90
CA TRP A 383 5.20 -19.34 -12.89
C TRP A 383 4.15 -20.01 -13.79
N GLN A 384 4.45 -21.22 -14.26
CA GLN A 384 3.54 -22.02 -15.08
C GLN A 384 2.23 -22.31 -14.34
N GLN A 385 2.29 -22.84 -13.11
CA GLN A 385 1.08 -23.16 -12.34
C GLN A 385 0.26 -21.90 -12.05
N LEU A 386 0.91 -20.80 -11.70
CA LEU A 386 0.25 -19.55 -11.28
C LEU A 386 -0.38 -18.77 -12.44
N TYR A 387 0.17 -18.90 -13.64
CA TYR A 387 -0.11 -17.93 -14.69
C TYR A 387 -0.39 -18.54 -16.07
N GLU A 388 -0.19 -19.84 -16.22
CA GLU A 388 -0.49 -20.60 -17.44
C GLU A 388 -1.54 -21.68 -17.15
N GLU A 389 -1.45 -22.37 -16.01
CA GLU A 389 -2.43 -23.37 -15.57
C GLU A 389 -3.58 -22.73 -14.74
N ASP A 390 -3.29 -21.79 -13.84
CA ASP A 390 -4.31 -21.04 -13.10
C ASP A 390 -4.89 -19.93 -13.97
N THR A 391 -5.83 -20.31 -14.85
CA THR A 391 -6.47 -19.41 -15.80
C THR A 391 -7.08 -18.21 -15.11
N LEU A 392 -6.81 -17.00 -15.63
CA LEU A 392 -7.49 -15.80 -15.18
C LEU A 392 -8.94 -15.84 -15.66
N VAL A 393 -9.86 -15.39 -14.80
CA VAL A 393 -11.28 -15.24 -15.18
C VAL A 393 -11.44 -14.05 -16.13
N THR A 394 -10.75 -12.95 -15.84
CA THR A 394 -10.69 -11.77 -16.73
C THR A 394 -9.27 -11.23 -16.84
N GLU A 395 -8.97 -10.48 -17.89
CA GLU A 395 -7.63 -9.91 -18.11
C GLU A 395 -7.22 -8.88 -17.03
N PHE A 396 -8.19 -8.41 -16.25
CA PHE A 396 -8.02 -7.45 -15.16
C PHE A 396 -7.67 -8.14 -13.83
N ASP A 397 -7.79 -9.47 -13.75
CA ASP A 397 -7.32 -10.24 -12.60
C ASP A 397 -5.79 -10.24 -12.53
N ARG A 398 -5.23 -9.58 -11.51
CA ARG A 398 -3.77 -9.53 -11.30
C ARG A 398 -3.24 -10.68 -10.45
N ARG A 399 -4.02 -11.13 -9.47
CA ARG A 399 -3.66 -12.23 -8.56
C ARG A 399 -4.41 -13.49 -8.99
N PRO A 400 -3.71 -14.61 -9.20
CA PRO A 400 -4.33 -15.89 -9.53
C PRO A 400 -5.41 -16.27 -8.52
N LEU A 401 -6.48 -16.90 -8.99
CA LEU A 401 -7.65 -17.19 -8.16
C LEU A 401 -7.30 -18.17 -7.04
N SER A 402 -6.45 -19.15 -7.32
CA SER A 402 -6.00 -20.14 -6.34
C SER A 402 -5.26 -19.51 -5.15
N LEU A 403 -4.49 -18.45 -5.40
CA LEU A 403 -3.84 -17.68 -4.34
C LEU A 403 -4.81 -16.77 -3.59
N LYS A 404 -5.88 -16.26 -4.23
CA LYS A 404 -6.92 -15.50 -3.52
C LYS A 404 -7.74 -16.40 -2.59
N GLN A 405 -7.95 -17.65 -3.00
CA GLN A 405 -8.69 -18.68 -2.26
C GLN A 405 -7.81 -19.50 -1.29
N ASN A 406 -6.49 -19.29 -1.31
CA ASN A 406 -5.51 -20.03 -0.50
C ASN A 406 -5.59 -21.56 -0.67
N ASN A 407 -5.83 -22.05 -1.90
CA ASN A 407 -5.96 -23.47 -2.25
C ASN A 407 -4.98 -23.92 -3.35
N PHE A 408 -3.92 -23.14 -3.58
CA PHE A 408 -2.96 -23.35 -4.65
C PHE A 408 -2.32 -24.75 -4.64
N TYR A 409 -1.84 -25.21 -3.47
CA TYR A 409 -1.30 -26.56 -3.35
C TYR A 409 -2.35 -27.63 -3.68
N THR A 410 -3.54 -27.56 -3.09
CA THR A 410 -4.61 -28.55 -3.32
C THR A 410 -5.00 -28.63 -4.81
N LYS A 411 -5.02 -27.49 -5.51
CA LYS A 411 -5.36 -27.42 -6.94
C LYS A 411 -4.25 -27.98 -7.84
N PHE A 412 -2.99 -27.78 -7.49
CA PHE A 412 -1.83 -28.07 -8.35
C PHE A 412 -0.84 -29.05 -7.72
N GLU A 413 -1.26 -29.88 -6.77
CA GLU A 413 -0.38 -30.73 -5.96
C GLU A 413 0.54 -31.59 -6.85
N ASN A 414 -0.04 -32.31 -7.81
CA ASN A 414 0.72 -33.18 -8.70
C ASN A 414 1.76 -32.43 -9.55
N SER A 415 1.42 -31.24 -10.08
CA SER A 415 2.34 -30.46 -10.92
C SER A 415 3.42 -29.76 -10.09
N ILE A 416 3.07 -29.28 -8.88
CA ILE A 416 4.02 -28.72 -7.91
C ILE A 416 5.05 -29.77 -7.49
N GLU A 417 4.62 -30.95 -7.05
CA GLU A 417 5.55 -31.98 -6.57
C GLU A 417 6.40 -32.57 -7.69
N SER A 418 5.84 -32.73 -8.89
CA SER A 418 6.59 -33.14 -10.08
C SER A 418 7.68 -32.11 -10.44
N LEU A 419 7.35 -30.82 -10.41
CA LEU A 419 8.30 -29.74 -10.68
C LEU A 419 9.42 -29.71 -9.65
N LEU A 420 9.10 -29.72 -8.35
CA LEU A 420 10.11 -29.71 -7.28
C LEU A 420 11.02 -30.95 -7.37
N THR A 421 10.48 -32.11 -7.71
CA THR A 421 11.26 -33.33 -7.94
C THR A 421 12.19 -33.20 -9.16
N ALA A 422 11.75 -32.57 -10.24
CA ALA A 422 12.57 -32.33 -11.42
C ALA A 422 13.74 -31.35 -11.15
N LEU A 423 13.52 -30.36 -10.27
CA LEU A 423 14.50 -29.36 -9.85
C LEU A 423 15.48 -29.90 -8.77
N ASN A 424 15.92 -31.14 -8.91
CA ASN A 424 16.72 -31.87 -7.91
C ASN A 424 18.18 -31.40 -7.70
N SER A 425 18.57 -30.23 -8.19
CA SER A 425 19.90 -29.66 -7.90
C SER A 425 19.85 -28.13 -7.87
N LYS A 426 20.76 -27.51 -7.11
CA LYS A 426 20.92 -26.04 -7.04
C LYS A 426 21.06 -25.43 -8.44
N GLN A 427 21.83 -26.07 -9.33
CA GLN A 427 22.03 -25.62 -10.71
C GLN A 427 20.72 -25.65 -11.52
N LYS A 428 19.92 -26.71 -11.39
CA LYS A 428 18.63 -26.82 -12.09
C LYS A 428 17.62 -25.79 -11.58
N LEU A 429 17.51 -25.61 -10.26
CA LEU A 429 16.66 -24.58 -9.68
C LEU A 429 17.07 -23.19 -10.16
N ARG A 430 18.37 -22.87 -10.09
CA ARG A 430 18.89 -21.58 -10.57
C ARG A 430 18.60 -21.35 -12.06
N HIS A 431 18.84 -22.35 -12.90
CA HIS A 431 18.53 -22.28 -14.33
C HIS A 431 17.05 -22.04 -14.58
N HIS A 432 16.16 -22.74 -13.86
CA HIS A 432 14.71 -22.55 -13.96
C HIS A 432 14.30 -21.13 -13.60
N ILE A 433 14.78 -20.60 -12.46
CA ILE A 433 14.50 -19.22 -12.02
C ILE A 433 14.97 -18.20 -13.05
N HIS A 434 16.18 -18.36 -13.60
CA HIS A 434 16.71 -17.46 -14.63
C HIS A 434 15.93 -17.54 -15.94
N LYS A 435 15.56 -18.75 -16.36
CA LYS A 435 14.73 -18.99 -17.54
C LYS A 435 13.38 -18.29 -17.39
N MET A 436 12.67 -18.50 -16.28
CA MET A 436 11.38 -17.86 -16.01
C MET A 436 11.49 -16.34 -15.93
N ALA A 437 12.53 -15.83 -15.26
CA ALA A 437 12.77 -14.39 -15.16
C ALA A 437 13.05 -13.75 -16.52
N THR A 438 13.79 -14.42 -17.40
CA THR A 438 14.14 -13.94 -18.73
C THR A 438 12.94 -13.99 -19.68
N GLN A 439 12.24 -15.12 -19.73
CA GLN A 439 11.10 -15.34 -20.64
C GLN A 439 9.90 -14.44 -20.30
N HIS A 440 9.77 -14.02 -19.05
CA HIS A 440 8.61 -13.27 -18.58
C HIS A 440 8.93 -11.87 -18.06
N TYR A 441 10.17 -11.39 -18.28
CA TYR A 441 10.59 -10.08 -17.82
C TYR A 441 9.59 -8.98 -18.24
N GLY A 442 9.17 -8.16 -17.28
CA GLY A 442 8.22 -7.07 -17.52
C GLY A 442 6.75 -7.48 -17.65
N LYS A 443 6.41 -8.79 -17.66
CA LYS A 443 5.02 -9.25 -17.62
C LYS A 443 4.36 -8.89 -16.29
N VAL A 444 3.09 -8.48 -16.33
CA VAL A 444 2.34 -8.11 -15.12
C VAL A 444 2.15 -9.33 -14.21
N ASN A 445 2.39 -9.15 -12.92
CA ASN A 445 2.12 -10.16 -11.90
C ASN A 445 1.80 -9.47 -10.56
N SER A 446 1.15 -10.18 -9.62
CA SER A 446 0.79 -9.67 -8.29
C SER A 446 1.82 -10.00 -7.20
N LEU A 447 2.83 -10.81 -7.50
CA LEU A 447 3.71 -11.39 -6.50
C LEU A 447 4.96 -10.56 -6.27
N PHE A 448 5.54 -9.96 -7.29
CA PHE A 448 6.76 -9.17 -7.13
C PHE A 448 6.88 -8.11 -8.22
N MET A 449 7.74 -7.13 -7.97
CA MET A 449 8.10 -6.12 -8.97
C MET A 449 9.40 -6.50 -9.67
N TRP A 450 9.41 -6.38 -10.99
CA TRP A 450 10.62 -6.56 -11.79
C TRP A 450 11.64 -5.46 -11.48
N SER A 451 12.92 -5.84 -11.37
CA SER A 451 14.05 -4.91 -11.36
C SER A 451 15.30 -5.59 -11.86
N SER A 452 16.31 -4.82 -12.27
CA SER A 452 17.64 -5.34 -12.60
C SER A 452 18.26 -6.16 -11.45
N GLY A 453 18.10 -5.73 -10.20
CA GLY A 453 18.62 -6.43 -9.01
C GLY A 453 17.77 -7.59 -8.47
N LEU A 454 16.77 -8.10 -9.22
CA LEU A 454 15.84 -9.12 -8.71
C LEU A 454 16.53 -10.46 -8.42
N LEU A 455 17.45 -10.88 -9.29
CA LEU A 455 18.07 -12.20 -9.24
C LEU A 455 19.21 -12.30 -8.21
N ALA A 456 19.84 -11.18 -7.83
CA ALA A 456 20.99 -11.20 -6.92
C ALA A 456 20.72 -11.91 -5.57
N PRO A 457 19.67 -11.55 -4.80
CA PRO A 457 19.37 -12.25 -3.54
C PRO A 457 18.86 -13.68 -3.76
N LEU A 458 18.22 -13.98 -4.91
CA LEU A 458 17.77 -15.33 -5.26
C LEU A 458 18.96 -16.26 -5.54
N ASP A 459 19.95 -15.77 -6.29
CA ASP A 459 21.18 -16.50 -6.59
C ASP A 459 21.98 -16.77 -5.32
N ALA A 460 22.08 -15.79 -4.42
CA ALA A 460 22.72 -15.99 -3.11
C ALA A 460 22.02 -17.08 -2.30
N LEU A 461 20.68 -17.03 -2.20
CA LEU A 461 19.90 -18.06 -1.51
C LEU A 461 20.12 -19.45 -2.11
N ILE A 462 20.03 -19.60 -3.44
CA ILE A 462 20.14 -20.92 -4.10
C ILE A 462 21.57 -21.47 -3.99
N THR A 463 22.57 -20.60 -4.05
CA THR A 463 23.99 -21.00 -3.98
C THR A 463 24.34 -21.47 -2.57
N HIS A 464 24.00 -20.67 -1.56
CA HIS A 464 24.46 -20.88 -0.19
C HIS A 464 23.45 -21.60 0.73
N GLY A 465 22.16 -21.60 0.39
CA GLY A 465 21.13 -22.29 1.14
C GLY A 465 21.02 -23.76 0.77
N GLU A 466 20.40 -24.56 1.63
CA GLU A 466 20.17 -25.99 1.39
C GLU A 466 18.91 -26.21 0.54
N LEU A 467 19.03 -27.03 -0.50
CA LEU A 467 17.93 -27.25 -1.46
C LEU A 467 16.68 -27.86 -0.81
N PRO A 468 16.78 -28.88 0.07
CA PRO A 468 15.60 -29.42 0.76
C PRO A 468 14.91 -28.37 1.63
N THR A 469 15.67 -27.50 2.30
CA THR A 469 15.17 -26.41 3.14
C THR A 469 14.38 -25.39 2.32
N ILE A 470 14.91 -24.99 1.16
CA ILE A 470 14.21 -24.09 0.22
C ILE A 470 12.89 -24.72 -0.25
N PHE A 471 12.90 -26.00 -0.62
CA PHE A 471 11.70 -26.70 -1.11
C PHE A 471 10.65 -26.90 -0.02
N ASN A 472 11.07 -27.18 1.22
CA ASN A 472 10.15 -27.28 2.35
C ASN A 472 9.40 -25.97 2.55
N LEU A 473 10.10 -24.83 2.53
CA LEU A 473 9.42 -23.54 2.65
C LEU A 473 8.51 -23.24 1.45
N LEU A 474 8.93 -23.55 0.22
CA LEU A 474 8.07 -23.38 -0.95
C LEU A 474 6.79 -24.22 -0.85
N ARG A 475 6.85 -25.44 -0.34
CA ARG A 475 5.65 -26.27 -0.07
C ARG A 475 4.74 -25.65 0.99
N MET A 476 5.33 -25.15 2.08
CA MET A 476 4.58 -24.46 3.14
C MET A 476 3.87 -23.22 2.57
N MET A 477 4.57 -22.41 1.77
CA MET A 477 3.99 -21.26 1.06
C MET A 477 2.90 -21.68 0.06
N SER A 478 3.04 -22.81 -0.64
CA SER A 478 2.01 -23.29 -1.57
C SER A 478 0.71 -23.68 -0.85
N ARG A 479 0.83 -24.19 0.39
CA ARG A 479 -0.32 -24.63 1.22
C ARG A 479 -1.00 -23.47 1.92
N ASP A 480 -0.25 -22.47 2.37
CA ASP A 480 -0.78 -21.31 3.08
C ASP A 480 -0.11 -20.00 2.63
N PHE A 481 -0.32 -19.63 1.38
CA PHE A 481 0.28 -18.44 0.80
C PHE A 481 -0.22 -17.15 1.44
N GLU A 482 -1.50 -17.07 1.85
CA GLU A 482 -2.06 -15.84 2.42
C GLU A 482 -1.37 -15.44 3.74
N ASN A 483 -1.03 -16.41 4.58
CA ASN A 483 -0.29 -16.16 5.83
C ASN A 483 1.24 -16.15 5.64
N LEU A 484 1.76 -16.78 4.57
CA LEU A 484 3.21 -16.85 4.27
C LEU A 484 3.62 -16.02 3.05
N ARG A 485 2.91 -14.93 2.76
CA ARG A 485 3.34 -13.94 1.76
C ARG A 485 4.15 -12.79 2.35
N ASP A 486 4.07 -12.60 3.67
CA ASP A 486 4.68 -11.47 4.36
C ASP A 486 5.26 -11.83 5.75
N GLY A 487 5.94 -10.87 6.38
CA GLY A 487 6.60 -11.05 7.67
C GLY A 487 7.97 -11.72 7.60
N PHE A 488 8.55 -11.92 6.42
CA PHE A 488 9.88 -12.51 6.32
C PHE A 488 10.99 -11.54 6.78
N PRO A 489 12.10 -12.06 7.32
CA PRO A 489 13.22 -11.26 7.83
C PRO A 489 13.78 -10.24 6.83
N ASP A 490 14.14 -9.08 7.34
CA ASP A 490 14.60 -7.92 6.58
C ASP A 490 15.83 -8.21 5.71
N ILE A 491 16.79 -8.96 6.25
CA ILE A 491 18.06 -9.26 5.58
C ILE A 491 18.42 -10.74 5.61
N MET A 492 19.29 -11.10 4.68
CA MET A 492 19.99 -12.38 4.63
C MET A 492 21.49 -12.08 4.57
N VAL A 493 22.27 -12.78 5.37
CA VAL A 493 23.72 -12.59 5.45
C VAL A 493 24.45 -13.92 5.31
N LEU A 494 25.63 -13.88 4.71
CA LEU A 494 26.51 -15.02 4.53
C LEU A 494 27.78 -14.77 5.34
N ASP A 495 27.89 -15.49 6.45
CA ASP A 495 28.99 -15.40 7.41
C ASP A 495 29.31 -16.81 7.86
N ASN A 496 30.14 -17.48 7.06
CA ASN A 496 30.38 -18.93 7.02
C ASN A 496 29.13 -19.75 6.63
N THR A 497 27.99 -19.51 7.26
CA THR A 497 26.67 -20.08 6.95
C THR A 497 25.70 -19.00 6.52
N LEU A 498 24.67 -19.40 5.75
CA LEU A 498 23.59 -18.52 5.35
C LEU A 498 22.58 -18.39 6.50
N ARG A 499 22.28 -17.16 6.92
CA ARG A 499 21.26 -16.89 7.95
C ARG A 499 20.39 -15.70 7.56
N PHE A 500 19.20 -15.68 8.14
CA PHE A 500 18.26 -14.57 8.03
C PHE A 500 18.24 -13.76 9.33
N GLU A 501 18.17 -12.44 9.22
CA GLU A 501 18.08 -11.56 10.39
C GLU A 501 16.92 -10.57 10.25
N GLU A 502 16.06 -10.55 11.27
CA GLU A 502 15.02 -9.55 11.45
C GLU A 502 15.57 -8.41 12.32
N ILE A 503 15.59 -7.20 11.79
CA ILE A 503 16.27 -6.06 12.40
C ILE A 503 15.27 -5.25 13.24
N LYS A 504 15.64 -4.91 14.47
CA LYS A 504 14.82 -4.11 15.38
C LYS A 504 15.59 -2.92 15.92
N ALA A 505 15.15 -1.71 15.55
CA ALA A 505 15.66 -0.50 16.14
C ALA A 505 15.10 -0.29 17.56
N PRO A 506 15.72 0.58 18.38
CA PRO A 506 15.20 0.95 19.70
C PRO A 506 13.75 1.45 19.60
N GLY A 507 12.86 0.81 20.37
CA GLY A 507 11.42 1.09 20.38
C GLY A 507 10.59 0.23 19.42
N ASP A 508 11.21 -0.52 18.50
CA ASP A 508 10.50 -1.43 17.62
C ASP A 508 10.06 -2.71 18.35
N GLN A 509 8.97 -3.29 17.86
CA GLN A 509 8.46 -4.58 18.33
C GLN A 509 8.35 -5.54 17.15
N LEU A 510 8.60 -6.83 17.42
CA LEU A 510 8.26 -7.90 16.50
C LEU A 510 6.74 -7.95 16.30
N ARG A 511 6.32 -8.20 15.07
CA ARG A 511 4.91 -8.37 14.71
C ARG A 511 4.57 -9.86 14.64
N ARG A 512 3.28 -10.20 14.68
CA ARG A 512 2.87 -11.61 14.69
C ARG A 512 3.10 -12.32 13.36
N ASN A 513 2.84 -11.67 12.23
CA ASN A 513 3.20 -12.24 10.94
C ASN A 513 4.71 -12.48 10.83
N GLN A 514 5.55 -11.62 11.45
CA GLN A 514 6.99 -11.86 11.55
C GLN A 514 7.32 -13.09 12.39
N LEU A 515 6.65 -13.27 13.55
CA LEU A 515 6.80 -14.48 14.36
C LEU A 515 6.48 -15.75 13.55
N VAL A 516 5.34 -15.77 12.85
CA VAL A 516 4.93 -16.93 12.04
C VAL A 516 5.97 -17.22 10.96
N SER A 517 6.39 -16.22 10.18
CA SER A 517 7.37 -16.42 9.11
C SER A 517 8.75 -16.82 9.63
N ILE A 518 9.21 -16.28 10.77
CA ILE A 518 10.45 -16.72 11.44
C ILE A 518 10.35 -18.18 11.87
N GLN A 519 9.27 -18.58 12.54
CA GLN A 519 9.06 -19.96 12.97
C GLN A 519 9.03 -20.92 11.76
N ARG A 520 8.41 -20.50 10.66
CA ARG A 520 8.29 -21.33 9.44
C ARG A 520 9.62 -21.46 8.71
N LEU A 521 10.44 -20.41 8.70
CA LEU A 521 11.83 -20.49 8.24
C LEU A 521 12.65 -21.46 9.10
N GLN A 522 12.56 -21.37 10.42
CA GLN A 522 13.25 -22.26 11.34
C GLN A 522 12.81 -23.73 11.18
N GLN A 523 11.49 -23.97 11.06
CA GLN A 523 10.94 -25.31 10.79
C GLN A 523 11.37 -25.87 9.43
N ALA A 524 11.50 -25.01 8.41
CA ALA A 524 12.06 -25.42 7.12
C ALA A 524 13.56 -25.77 7.22
N GLY A 525 14.26 -25.26 8.24
CA GLY A 525 15.66 -25.53 8.56
C GLY A 525 16.61 -24.35 8.35
N PHE A 526 16.10 -23.12 8.18
CA PHE A 526 16.94 -21.93 8.08
C PHE A 526 17.38 -21.43 9.46
N GLU A 527 18.61 -20.94 9.55
CA GLU A 527 19.07 -20.13 10.67
C GLU A 527 18.39 -18.75 10.60
N VAL A 528 17.67 -18.38 11.66
CA VAL A 528 16.98 -17.09 11.75
C VAL A 528 17.28 -16.47 13.10
N ALA A 529 17.78 -15.23 13.08
CA ALA A 529 18.05 -14.43 14.26
C ALA A 529 17.20 -13.17 14.29
N VAL A 530 16.98 -12.67 15.50
CA VAL A 530 16.48 -11.30 15.73
C VAL A 530 17.69 -10.48 16.16
N THR A 531 17.96 -9.39 15.45
CA THR A 531 19.10 -8.51 15.69
C THR A 531 18.59 -7.15 16.14
N THR A 532 18.91 -6.77 17.38
CA THR A 532 18.61 -5.44 17.89
C THR A 532 19.71 -4.47 17.51
N VAL A 533 19.34 -3.21 17.29
CA VAL A 533 20.29 -2.12 17.03
C VAL A 533 20.34 -1.20 18.24
N ASN A 534 21.53 -0.82 18.66
CA ASN A 534 21.76 0.32 19.53
C ASN A 534 22.23 1.48 18.67
N TRP A 535 21.65 2.65 18.89
CA TRP A 535 22.15 3.87 18.25
C TRP A 535 23.40 4.32 18.98
N VAL A 536 24.52 4.25 18.29
CA VAL A 536 25.78 4.85 18.72
C VAL A 536 26.15 5.98 17.79
N ARG A 537 27.20 6.70 18.15
CA ARG A 537 27.91 7.58 17.23
C ARG A 537 29.25 6.94 16.94
N ASP A 538 29.54 6.69 15.67
CA ASP A 538 30.83 6.19 15.24
C ASP A 538 31.73 7.39 14.91
N PRO A 539 32.76 7.68 15.72
CA PRO A 539 33.66 8.80 15.43
C PRO A 539 34.49 8.54 14.17
N ALA A 540 34.79 7.29 13.80
CA ALA A 540 35.58 6.98 12.61
C ALA A 540 34.77 7.04 11.30
N GLN A 541 33.45 7.12 11.39
CA GLN A 541 32.56 7.28 10.23
C GLN A 541 32.80 8.63 9.54
N PRO A 542 32.99 8.67 8.21
CA PRO A 542 33.07 9.93 7.49
C PRO A 542 31.74 10.69 7.51
N TYR A 543 31.81 11.99 7.83
CA TYR A 543 30.72 12.95 7.69
C TYR A 543 31.10 13.98 6.63
N VAL A 544 30.22 14.24 5.67
CA VAL A 544 30.44 15.30 4.69
C VAL A 544 29.41 16.38 4.93
N VAL A 545 29.87 17.50 5.49
CA VAL A 545 29.07 18.69 5.75
C VAL A 545 29.00 19.51 4.49
N VAL A 546 27.79 19.73 3.99
CA VAL A 546 27.50 20.36 2.71
C VAL A 546 26.65 21.58 2.93
N ASP A 547 26.94 22.62 2.16
CA ASP A 547 26.08 23.77 1.98
C ASP A 547 26.05 24.15 0.49
N ILE A 548 24.94 24.71 0.03
CA ILE A 548 24.75 25.14 -1.35
C ILE A 548 24.15 26.53 -1.45
N GLU A 549 24.54 27.25 -2.49
CA GLU A 549 23.83 28.44 -2.94
C GLU A 549 22.99 28.11 -4.17
N THR A 550 21.83 28.76 -4.31
CA THR A 550 20.84 28.38 -5.34
C THR A 550 20.17 29.59 -5.97
N THR A 551 19.61 29.39 -7.16
CA THR A 551 18.81 30.39 -7.88
C THR A 551 17.42 30.68 -7.28
N GLY A 552 17.10 30.10 -6.11
CA GLY A 552 15.81 30.25 -5.40
C GLY A 552 15.49 29.02 -4.55
N GLY A 553 14.44 29.09 -3.71
CA GLY A 553 14.21 28.10 -2.66
C GLY A 553 13.49 26.79 -3.03
N ASN A 554 13.07 26.59 -4.29
CA ASN A 554 12.32 25.39 -4.68
C ASN A 554 13.16 24.49 -5.61
N ASN A 555 13.60 23.33 -5.11
CA ASN A 555 14.46 22.40 -5.86
C ASN A 555 13.88 21.91 -7.19
N SER A 556 12.56 21.84 -7.34
CA SER A 556 11.91 21.37 -8.58
C SER A 556 12.13 22.37 -9.71
N TYR A 557 12.12 23.67 -9.38
CA TYR A 557 12.20 24.75 -10.36
C TYR A 557 13.53 25.48 -10.36
N ASN A 558 14.32 25.43 -9.29
CA ASN A 558 15.59 26.15 -9.14
C ASN A 558 16.80 25.21 -9.28
N ARG A 559 17.97 25.83 -9.44
CA ARG A 559 19.28 25.18 -9.72
C ARG A 559 20.35 25.69 -8.75
N ILE A 560 21.39 24.88 -8.54
CA ILE A 560 22.55 25.19 -7.70
C ILE A 560 23.50 26.15 -8.41
N THR A 561 24.08 27.12 -7.68
CA THR A 561 25.05 28.12 -8.18
C THR A 561 26.43 28.02 -7.51
N GLU A 562 26.51 27.46 -6.30
CA GLU A 562 27.76 27.14 -5.61
C GLU A 562 27.52 25.92 -4.73
N ILE A 563 28.56 25.10 -4.53
CA ILE A 563 28.58 24.03 -3.53
C ILE A 563 29.86 24.11 -2.71
N GLY A 564 29.74 23.92 -1.40
CA GLY A 564 30.84 23.77 -0.47
C GLY A 564 30.67 22.48 0.34
N MET A 565 31.74 21.69 0.46
CA MET A 565 31.73 20.44 1.19
C MET A 565 32.98 20.31 2.06
N VAL A 566 32.79 19.85 3.29
CA VAL A 566 33.84 19.61 4.29
C VAL A 566 33.71 18.17 4.77
N LYS A 567 34.77 17.36 4.61
CA LYS A 567 34.79 15.96 5.05
C LYS A 567 35.47 15.85 6.41
N LEU A 568 34.73 15.36 7.39
CA LEU A 568 35.19 15.11 8.75
C LEU A 568 35.33 13.61 9.01
N VAL A 569 36.39 13.21 9.70
CA VAL A 569 36.58 11.88 10.30
C VAL A 569 37.16 12.08 11.69
N ALA A 570 36.58 11.43 12.71
CA ALA A 570 36.96 11.57 14.12
C ALA A 570 36.95 13.02 14.62
N GLY A 571 36.04 13.84 14.10
CA GLY A 571 35.99 15.29 14.41
C GLY A 571 37.04 16.13 13.69
N GLU A 572 37.98 15.51 12.99
CA GLU A 572 39.04 16.21 12.25
C GLU A 572 38.63 16.42 10.79
N GLU A 573 39.00 17.58 10.26
CA GLU A 573 38.80 17.87 8.84
C GLU A 573 39.88 17.20 8.00
N ILE A 574 39.46 16.29 7.12
CA ILE A 574 40.38 15.52 6.27
C ILE A 574 40.39 15.95 4.80
N ALA A 575 39.33 16.63 4.34
CA ALA A 575 39.24 17.14 2.96
C ALA A 575 38.20 18.25 2.83
N GLN A 576 38.38 19.11 1.82
CA GLN A 576 37.41 20.14 1.42
C GLN A 576 37.18 20.09 -0.09
N TYR A 577 36.00 20.50 -0.53
CA TYR A 577 35.66 20.68 -1.93
C TYR A 577 34.77 21.92 -2.09
N GLN A 578 35.07 22.78 -3.06
CA GLN A 578 34.27 23.95 -3.38
C GLN A 578 34.30 24.23 -4.87
N THR A 579 33.14 24.57 -5.44
CA THR A 579 33.07 25.07 -6.82
C THR A 579 31.84 25.94 -7.05
N LEU A 580 31.98 26.93 -7.94
CA LEU A 580 30.83 27.59 -8.56
C LEU A 580 30.22 26.64 -9.60
N ILE A 581 28.92 26.75 -9.81
CA ILE A 581 28.19 25.91 -10.77
C ILE A 581 27.39 26.83 -11.68
N ASN A 582 27.53 26.65 -12.99
CA ASN A 582 26.66 27.28 -13.97
C ASN A 582 25.26 26.65 -13.90
N PRO A 583 24.23 27.39 -13.43
CA PRO A 583 22.89 26.85 -13.26
C PRO A 583 22.14 26.70 -14.60
N MET A 584 22.74 27.13 -15.72
CA MET A 584 22.15 27.16 -17.07
C MET A 584 20.83 27.93 -17.10
N ARG A 585 20.75 29.01 -16.31
CA ARG A 585 19.59 29.90 -16.20
C ARG A 585 20.01 31.21 -15.55
N ARG A 586 19.16 32.23 -15.68
CA ARG A 586 19.33 33.51 -15.00
C ARG A 586 19.21 33.37 -13.48
N ILE A 587 20.11 34.02 -12.74
CA ILE A 587 20.06 34.22 -11.30
C ILE A 587 19.22 35.48 -11.01
N PRO A 588 18.13 35.39 -10.22
CA PRO A 588 17.33 36.56 -9.88
C PRO A 588 18.12 37.60 -9.05
N ASN A 589 17.94 38.90 -9.32
CA ASN A 589 18.69 39.97 -8.66
C ASN A 589 18.60 39.96 -7.12
N ASN A 590 17.47 39.50 -6.55
CA ASN A 590 17.33 39.34 -5.10
C ASN A 590 18.21 38.23 -4.53
N ILE A 591 18.48 37.17 -5.28
CA ILE A 591 19.41 36.10 -4.93
C ILE A 591 20.85 36.61 -5.04
N THR A 592 21.21 37.28 -6.13
CA THR A 592 22.55 37.87 -6.29
C THR A 592 22.89 38.85 -5.17
N ARG A 593 21.92 39.63 -4.68
CA ARG A 593 22.13 40.50 -3.50
C ARG A 593 22.34 39.73 -2.20
N LEU A 594 21.75 38.54 -2.07
CA LEU A 594 21.85 37.70 -0.88
C LEU A 594 23.18 36.94 -0.84
N THR A 595 23.55 36.31 -1.96
CA THR A 595 24.69 35.39 -2.04
C THR A 595 25.96 36.03 -2.62
N GLY A 596 25.82 37.18 -3.28
CA GLY A 596 26.90 37.82 -4.03
C GLY A 596 27.25 37.13 -5.35
N ILE A 597 26.56 36.04 -5.72
CA ILE A 597 26.83 35.28 -6.95
C ILE A 597 26.03 35.87 -8.11
N SER A 598 26.73 36.39 -9.11
CA SER A 598 26.18 36.99 -10.32
C SER A 598 26.17 36.02 -11.50
N ASP A 599 25.36 36.30 -12.52
CA ASP A 599 25.33 35.53 -13.76
C ASP A 599 26.72 35.51 -14.44
N GLU A 600 27.48 36.61 -14.33
CA GLU A 600 28.84 36.72 -14.88
C GLU A 600 29.85 35.80 -14.18
N MET A 601 29.74 35.61 -12.86
CA MET A 601 30.63 34.74 -12.09
C MET A 601 30.48 33.27 -12.47
N VAL A 602 29.25 32.84 -12.76
CA VAL A 602 28.95 31.43 -13.06
C VAL A 602 28.97 31.12 -14.55
N ALA A 603 29.11 32.13 -15.42
CA ALA A 603 29.08 31.96 -16.87
C ALA A 603 30.14 30.97 -17.39
N SER A 604 31.36 31.02 -16.82
CA SER A 604 32.46 30.12 -17.15
C SER A 604 32.65 28.97 -16.14
N ALA A 605 31.75 28.84 -15.16
CA ALA A 605 31.79 27.76 -14.19
C ALA A 605 31.30 26.44 -14.82
N PRO A 606 31.72 25.26 -14.30
CA PRO A 606 31.22 23.98 -14.78
C PRO A 606 29.70 23.87 -14.59
N VAL A 607 29.02 23.13 -15.45
CA VAL A 607 27.61 22.76 -15.19
C VAL A 607 27.57 21.62 -14.19
N PHE A 608 26.41 21.38 -13.56
CA PHE A 608 26.28 20.30 -12.57
C PHE A 608 26.71 18.92 -13.13
N ALA A 609 26.47 18.66 -14.42
CA ALA A 609 26.86 17.41 -15.07
C ALA A 609 28.37 17.16 -15.02
N ASP A 610 29.19 18.22 -15.09
CA ASP A 610 30.66 18.12 -15.11
C ASP A 610 31.23 17.77 -13.72
N VAL A 611 30.50 18.12 -12.64
CA VAL A 611 30.94 17.95 -11.25
C VAL A 611 30.19 16.84 -10.50
N ALA A 612 29.23 16.18 -11.16
CA ALA A 612 28.36 15.19 -10.53
C ALA A 612 29.16 13.98 -10.02
N GLU A 613 30.15 13.51 -10.77
CA GLU A 613 31.01 12.38 -10.37
C GLU A 613 31.87 12.74 -9.15
N ASP A 614 32.48 13.93 -9.14
CA ASP A 614 33.26 14.44 -8.01
C ASP A 614 32.43 14.53 -6.73
N ILE A 615 31.21 15.08 -6.83
CA ILE A 615 30.29 15.18 -5.69
C ILE A 615 29.89 13.78 -5.19
N ASN A 616 29.61 12.86 -6.11
CA ASN A 616 29.23 11.49 -5.75
C ASN A 616 30.38 10.76 -5.04
N ALA A 617 31.62 10.87 -5.55
CA ALA A 617 32.82 10.28 -4.96
C ALA A 617 33.17 10.93 -3.61
N PHE A 618 33.12 12.26 -3.50
CA PHE A 618 33.45 12.97 -2.25
C PHE A 618 32.52 12.55 -1.09
N THR A 619 31.24 12.35 -1.41
CA THR A 619 30.18 11.96 -0.47
C THR A 619 29.99 10.44 -0.35
N GLU A 620 30.79 9.62 -1.06
CA GLU A 620 30.70 8.16 -0.98
C GLU A 620 31.05 7.66 0.43
N ASP A 621 30.30 6.66 0.89
CA ASP A 621 30.38 6.04 2.22
C ASP A 621 30.37 7.02 3.40
N ALA A 622 29.89 8.24 3.19
CA ALA A 622 29.78 9.29 4.19
C ALA A 622 28.33 9.61 4.56
N VAL A 623 28.14 10.14 5.76
CA VAL A 623 26.89 10.77 6.18
C VAL A 623 26.82 12.17 5.58
N PHE A 624 25.77 12.46 4.81
CA PHE A 624 25.53 13.79 4.28
C PHE A 624 24.97 14.68 5.40
N VAL A 625 25.71 15.70 5.80
CA VAL A 625 25.33 16.62 6.87
C VAL A 625 25.04 18.00 6.28
N ALA A 626 24.00 18.69 6.72
CA ALA A 626 23.86 20.13 6.43
C ALA A 626 23.06 20.86 7.52
N HIS A 627 23.17 22.19 7.53
CA HIS A 627 22.40 23.06 8.40
C HIS A 627 21.01 23.31 7.80
N ASN A 628 20.07 22.38 8.07
CA ASN A 628 18.78 22.18 7.36
C ASN A 628 18.87 21.18 6.18
N VAL A 629 19.38 19.98 6.48
CA VAL A 629 19.68 18.90 5.50
C VAL A 629 18.66 18.61 4.41
N ASN A 630 17.36 18.82 4.63
CA ASN A 630 16.37 18.55 3.58
C ASN A 630 16.46 19.54 2.41
N PHE A 631 16.97 20.74 2.65
CA PHE A 631 17.17 21.75 1.61
C PHE A 631 18.30 21.34 0.66
N ASP A 632 19.53 21.26 1.17
CA ASP A 632 20.74 20.98 0.39
C ASP A 632 20.66 19.62 -0.30
N TYR A 633 20.32 18.58 0.48
CA TYR A 633 20.15 17.22 -0.02
C TYR A 633 19.06 17.14 -1.09
N GLY A 634 17.98 17.93 -0.94
CA GLY A 634 16.87 17.97 -1.88
C GLY A 634 17.29 18.52 -3.24
N PHE A 635 18.10 19.58 -3.26
CA PHE A 635 18.65 20.16 -4.49
C PHE A 635 19.64 19.22 -5.17
N ILE A 636 20.61 18.68 -4.43
CA ILE A 636 21.60 17.74 -4.99
C ILE A 636 20.90 16.51 -5.56
N LYS A 637 19.96 15.91 -4.81
CA LYS A 637 19.17 14.78 -5.29
C LYS A 637 18.41 15.12 -6.58
N GLN A 638 17.86 16.32 -6.68
CA GLN A 638 17.12 16.75 -7.87
C GLN A 638 18.05 16.99 -9.07
N GLU A 639 19.26 17.52 -8.85
CA GLU A 639 20.25 17.67 -9.92
C GLU A 639 20.73 16.30 -10.45
N PHE A 640 21.02 15.32 -9.58
CA PHE A 640 21.31 13.95 -10.01
C PHE A 640 20.13 13.30 -10.75
N ALA A 641 18.90 13.53 -10.28
CA ALA A 641 17.70 13.02 -10.95
C ALA A 641 17.53 13.58 -12.38
N ARG A 642 17.96 14.82 -12.64
CA ARG A 642 17.99 15.41 -14.00
C ARG A 642 19.01 14.73 -14.91
N LEU A 643 20.04 14.11 -14.34
CA LEU A 643 21.01 13.26 -15.04
C LEU A 643 20.59 11.79 -15.08
N GLU A 644 19.34 11.47 -14.69
CA GLU A 644 18.82 10.10 -14.57
C GLU A 644 19.61 9.21 -13.59
N HIS A 645 20.37 9.83 -12.69
CA HIS A 645 21.12 9.15 -11.65
C HIS A 645 20.38 9.21 -10.30
N THR A 646 20.44 8.10 -9.56
CA THR A 646 19.85 8.06 -8.21
C THR A 646 20.90 8.47 -7.19
N TYR A 647 20.71 9.61 -6.53
CA TYR A 647 21.54 10.03 -5.40
C TYR A 647 20.92 9.63 -4.07
N ARG A 648 21.64 8.82 -3.29
CA ARG A 648 21.20 8.35 -1.98
C ARG A 648 22.37 8.27 -0.99
N ARG A 649 22.28 9.03 0.11
CA ARG A 649 23.18 8.97 1.27
C ARG A 649 22.39 8.98 2.60
N PRO A 650 22.95 8.42 3.69
CA PRO A 650 22.49 8.73 5.04
C PRO A 650 22.56 10.25 5.26
N LYS A 651 21.65 10.81 6.07
CA LYS A 651 21.56 12.27 6.24
C LYS A 651 21.44 12.68 7.69
N MET A 652 22.11 13.76 8.07
CA MET A 652 22.09 14.34 9.42
C MET A 652 21.90 15.86 9.35
N CYS A 653 21.17 16.43 10.32
CA CYS A 653 20.84 17.85 10.33
C CYS A 653 21.43 18.52 11.57
N THR A 654 22.37 19.45 11.40
CA THR A 654 23.01 20.12 12.54
C THR A 654 22.01 20.90 13.39
N VAL A 655 20.93 21.45 12.79
CA VAL A 655 19.82 22.07 13.55
C VAL A 655 19.16 21.09 14.53
N ARG A 656 18.96 19.83 14.12
CA ARG A 656 18.35 18.81 14.98
C ARG A 656 19.32 18.37 16.07
N GLU A 657 20.59 18.18 15.72
CA GLU A 657 21.62 17.81 16.69
C GLU A 657 21.80 18.92 17.74
N MET A 658 21.96 20.18 17.32
CA MET A 658 22.11 21.31 18.24
C MET A 658 20.88 21.51 19.14
N ARG A 659 19.66 21.28 18.65
CA ARG A 659 18.45 21.31 19.50
C ARG A 659 18.42 20.23 20.56
N ARG A 660 19.00 19.06 20.25
CA ARG A 660 19.05 17.91 21.14
C ARG A 660 20.12 18.11 22.22
N THR A 661 21.30 18.58 21.83
CA THR A 661 22.47 18.72 22.72
C THR A 661 22.49 20.03 23.49
N TYR A 662 21.95 21.12 22.91
CA TYR A 662 21.86 22.45 23.52
C TYR A 662 20.42 22.99 23.48
N PRO A 663 19.46 22.38 24.22
CA PRO A 663 18.07 22.81 24.20
C PRO A 663 17.88 24.21 24.80
N GLY A 664 16.85 24.93 24.35
CA GLY A 664 16.43 26.21 24.95
C GLY A 664 16.99 27.49 24.30
N LEU A 665 17.82 27.40 23.26
CA LEU A 665 18.28 28.58 22.52
C LEU A 665 17.14 29.31 21.78
N THR A 666 17.25 30.64 21.68
CA THR A 666 16.24 31.52 21.06
C THR A 666 16.09 31.32 19.55
N SER A 667 17.18 30.93 18.87
CA SER A 667 17.19 30.62 17.44
C SER A 667 18.26 29.56 17.14
N TYR A 668 17.98 28.72 16.15
CA TYR A 668 18.90 27.68 15.67
C TYR A 668 19.30 27.89 14.21
N SER A 669 19.16 29.10 13.69
CA SER A 669 19.75 29.47 12.39
C SER A 669 21.28 29.51 12.49
N LEU A 670 21.98 29.19 11.42
CA LEU A 670 23.45 29.13 11.37
C LEU A 670 24.08 30.39 11.97
N ALA A 671 23.69 31.58 11.50
CA ALA A 671 24.18 32.87 11.98
C ALA A 671 24.09 33.05 13.51
N ASN A 672 22.94 32.71 14.11
CA ASN A 672 22.72 32.89 15.54
C ASN A 672 23.51 31.86 16.35
N LEU A 673 23.64 30.63 15.85
CA LEU A 673 24.43 29.60 16.54
C LEU A 673 25.91 29.91 16.47
N THR A 674 26.43 30.32 15.30
CA THR A 674 27.85 30.68 15.16
C THR A 674 28.19 31.89 16.03
N GLN A 675 27.30 32.89 16.12
CA GLN A 675 27.44 34.00 17.07
C GLN A 675 27.40 33.54 18.53
N HIS A 676 26.48 32.63 18.89
CA HIS A 676 26.32 32.15 20.27
C HIS A 676 27.55 31.36 20.76
N PHE A 677 28.14 30.55 19.90
CA PHE A 677 29.29 29.68 20.21
C PHE A 677 30.65 30.27 19.81
N ASP A 678 30.70 31.56 19.44
CA ASP A 678 31.90 32.28 19.00
C ASP A 678 32.66 31.59 17.84
N ILE A 679 31.92 30.96 16.92
CA ILE A 679 32.47 30.32 15.72
C ILE A 679 32.71 31.40 14.66
N LYS A 680 33.98 31.60 14.29
CA LYS A 680 34.38 32.58 13.28
C LYS A 680 33.87 32.17 11.90
N MET A 681 33.12 33.06 11.25
CA MET A 681 32.74 32.95 9.85
C MET A 681 33.50 34.00 9.03
N GLU A 682 34.22 33.59 7.99
CA GLU A 682 34.98 34.52 7.15
C GLU A 682 34.04 35.36 6.26
N ARG A 683 33.03 34.71 5.65
CA ARG A 683 31.96 35.36 4.88
C ARG A 683 30.67 34.57 4.96
N HIS A 684 29.60 35.20 5.46
CA HIS A 684 28.25 34.63 5.44
C HIS A 684 27.72 34.56 3.99
N HIS A 685 26.98 33.49 3.62
CA HIS A 685 26.48 33.23 2.26
C HIS A 685 27.57 32.89 1.23
N ARG A 686 28.57 32.12 1.66
CA ARG A 686 29.49 31.42 0.77
C ARG A 686 29.50 29.97 1.18
N ALA A 687 29.20 29.08 0.23
CA ALA A 687 28.86 27.69 0.54
C ALA A 687 29.94 26.98 1.39
N LEU A 688 31.23 27.14 1.06
CA LEU A 688 32.29 26.51 1.87
C LEU A 688 32.42 27.10 3.28
N SER A 689 32.24 28.42 3.44
CA SER A 689 32.30 29.07 4.76
C SER A 689 31.16 28.59 5.65
N ASP A 690 29.96 28.48 5.10
CA ASP A 690 28.78 28.03 5.84
C ASP A 690 28.86 26.52 6.15
N ALA A 691 29.40 25.71 5.23
CA ALA A 691 29.71 24.29 5.48
C ALA A 691 30.74 24.10 6.61
N LYS A 692 31.80 24.92 6.66
CA LYS A 692 32.79 24.91 7.76
C LYS A 692 32.15 25.29 9.09
N ALA A 693 31.34 26.34 9.12
CA ALA A 693 30.67 26.76 10.36
C ALA A 693 29.69 25.67 10.85
N ALA A 694 28.97 25.03 9.93
CA ALA A 694 28.12 23.88 10.25
C ALA A 694 28.93 22.65 10.72
N ALA A 695 30.15 22.46 10.21
CA ALA A 695 31.06 21.41 10.65
C ALA A 695 31.53 21.63 12.09
N GLU A 696 31.88 22.85 12.47
CA GLU A 696 32.21 23.19 13.86
C GLU A 696 31.00 23.00 14.80
N LEU A 697 29.80 23.39 14.39
CA LEU A 697 28.58 23.10 15.16
C LEU A 697 28.35 21.59 15.32
N LEU A 698 28.64 20.80 14.28
CA LEU A 698 28.55 19.35 14.37
C LEU A 698 29.52 18.81 15.42
N LYS A 699 30.79 19.27 15.42
CA LYS A 699 31.81 18.90 16.42
C LYS A 699 31.37 19.24 17.85
N LEU A 700 30.80 20.42 18.07
CA LEU A 700 30.28 20.81 19.40
C LEU A 700 29.14 19.91 19.86
N ALA A 701 28.16 19.62 19.00
CA ALA A 701 27.08 18.70 19.34
C ALA A 701 27.63 17.32 19.71
N PHE A 702 28.62 16.88 18.95
CA PHE A 702 29.32 15.64 19.11
C PHE A 702 30.09 15.54 20.43
N GLU A 703 30.90 16.53 20.78
CA GLU A 703 31.58 16.62 22.08
C GLU A 703 30.56 16.59 23.23
N LYS A 704 29.42 17.28 23.08
CA LYS A 704 28.38 17.32 24.11
C LYS A 704 27.71 15.99 24.36
N ASP A 705 27.49 15.19 23.31
CA ASP A 705 26.95 13.84 23.45
C ASP A 705 27.92 12.93 24.19
N ASP A 706 29.22 13.04 23.90
CA ASP A 706 30.26 12.23 24.52
C ASP A 706 30.34 12.54 26.03
N GLU A 707 30.24 13.82 26.43
CA GLU A 707 30.12 14.22 27.85
C GLU A 707 28.91 13.63 28.57
N SER A 708 27.77 13.49 27.87
CA SER A 708 26.52 12.98 28.46
C SER A 708 26.44 11.46 28.54
N SER A 709 27.37 10.76 27.88
CA SER A 709 27.45 9.30 27.81
C SER A 709 28.44 8.70 28.82
N THR A 710 29.29 9.53 29.42
CA THR A 710 30.11 9.25 30.62
C THR A 710 29.39 9.64 31.91
#